data_AF-A0A8C5GAA4-F1
#
_entry.id   AF-A0A8C5GAA4-F1
#
_cell.length_a   1.000
_cell.length_b   1.000
_cell.length_c   1.000
_cell.angle_alpha   90.00
_cell.angle_beta   90.00
_cell.angle_gamma   90.00
#
_symmetry.space_group_name_H-M   'P 1'
#
loop_
_entity.id
_entity.type
_entity.pdbx_description
1 polymer ?
#
loop_
_entity_poly.entity_id
_entity_poly.type
_entity_poly.pdbx_seq_one_letter_code
_entity_poly.pdbx_strand_id
1 'polypeptide(L)'
;YYLSSNLFFISWIHIPVSHEFQEECLGMAVLDMMRLAKERGQSLKDIYKDASYKSFLPKEIQSCIQEYNILTRKRIRFCFRRFIEQFKECVASVSNLQLKYLINLETLLPALHSESFQDMLGLLDVMHWSDYSPVLCPQELQTYCDFSEVIDISIKQGNKEGSAESRIVTLTRQDNQILELDFHSVSEALSFVSLVDGYYRLVADANHYLCKEVAPPRLMECIHSHCHGPVSMDFTIGKLRRFGNHQGLYILRCSPKDYDKYFMSFVYNTMVDYKHCQILKTELGEYILSGSKKSFGSLKELLHCYHKEALRTDGYTFQLNRCCPPSPKDKSNLLICRNNQGVEVPLSPSLHKHNISQMVFHKIRKEDLVINESLGQGTFTKIFCGVRKELGDYGEVHQIDVVIKILDKAHRSFSESFFEAASMMSQLSYKHLLLNYGVCLSLLDMMVQEYGKFGSLDTYLKKNRSSVNIIWKLEVAKQLAWAMHYLEDKNLIHGNVCAKNVLLIRKEDRKTGSLPFIKLSDPGISITVLPKEVLVERIPWVPPECINDPQNLSLATDKWGFGTTLWEICSGGDKPLCTLDCSKNLFYEDRHQLPAPKWTELANLINSCMDYEPSHRPSFRAVIRDLNSLFTPDYELLVESDMVPNRTRGFGFPWASENQEPAHFEERHLIFLKQLGKGNFGSVDMCRYDPLQDSTGEVVAVKKLQHSTAEHLRDFEREIEILKSLQHENIVKYKGVCYSAGRRNLRLIMEYLPFGSLRDYLIKHKGRFDSNKLLHYASQVCKGMDYLAMKRYIHRDLATRNILVESEMRVKIGDFGLTKVLPHDKEYYTVREPGESPIFWYAPESLTESKFSVGSDVWSFGVVLYELLTYSDKSRSPPLVFMEKMGNEKQGQMIVYHLIDLLKQGYRLPAPDNCPKEVCYFYCFTCWNSNPRLRPDFKTLMLKVESVRDNQNG
;
A
#
# COMPACT_ATOMS: atom_id res chain seq x y z
N TYR A 1 16.03 -28.41 10.05
CA TYR A 1 16.83 -29.60 9.72
C TYR A 1 16.09 -30.91 9.98
N TYR A 2 15.91 -31.36 11.23
CA TYR A 2 15.33 -32.68 11.52
C TYR A 2 13.92 -32.90 10.95
N LEU A 3 13.04 -31.89 11.00
CA LEU A 3 11.72 -31.93 10.37
C LEU A 3 11.80 -32.09 8.85
N SER A 4 12.54 -31.21 8.18
CA SER A 4 12.75 -31.21 6.72
C SER A 4 13.42 -32.49 6.22
N SER A 5 14.39 -33.00 6.96
CA SER A 5 15.10 -34.25 6.67
C SER A 5 14.18 -35.45 6.81
N ASN A 6 13.30 -35.49 7.82
CA ASN A 6 12.29 -36.54 7.94
C ASN A 6 11.27 -36.50 6.80
N LEU A 7 10.79 -35.31 6.40
CA LEU A 7 9.88 -35.15 5.25
C LEU A 7 10.52 -35.68 3.96
N PHE A 8 11.81 -35.40 3.76
CA PHE A 8 12.60 -35.88 2.62
C PHE A 8 12.84 -37.39 2.63
N PHE A 9 13.10 -38.00 3.80
CA PHE A 9 13.39 -39.43 3.91
C PHE A 9 12.15 -40.33 3.85
N ILE A 10 11.01 -39.85 4.33
CA ILE A 10 9.76 -40.65 4.38
C ILE A 10 8.98 -40.51 3.06
N SER A 11 9.39 -39.61 2.17
CA SER A 11 8.81 -39.40 0.84
C SER A 11 7.34 -38.92 0.87
N TRP A 12 7.03 -38.02 1.81
CA TRP A 12 5.71 -37.39 1.86
C TRP A 12 5.49 -36.36 0.75
N ILE A 13 6.57 -35.99 0.05
CA ILE A 13 6.59 -35.06 -1.08
C ILE A 13 7.04 -35.85 -2.31
N HIS A 14 6.38 -35.66 -3.45
CA HIS A 14 6.76 -36.32 -4.70
C HIS A 14 8.16 -35.86 -5.15
N ILE A 15 9.05 -36.81 -5.41
CA ILE A 15 10.45 -36.56 -5.73
C ILE A 15 10.72 -36.86 -7.22
N PRO A 16 11.28 -35.91 -8.01
CA PRO A 16 11.73 -36.19 -9.37
C PRO A 16 12.83 -37.26 -9.41
N VAL A 17 12.80 -38.13 -10.43
CA VAL A 17 13.77 -39.26 -10.55
C VAL A 17 14.78 -39.01 -11.69
N SER A 18 15.12 -37.74 -11.98
CA SER A 18 16.12 -37.41 -13.01
C SER A 18 17.55 -37.79 -12.55
N HIS A 19 18.46 -37.97 -13.50
CA HIS A 19 19.86 -38.30 -13.19
C HIS A 19 20.55 -37.18 -12.37
N GLU A 20 20.30 -35.91 -12.70
CA GLU A 20 20.82 -34.76 -11.95
C GLU A 20 20.30 -34.75 -10.51
N PHE A 21 19.00 -35.05 -10.32
CA PHE A 21 18.40 -35.12 -8.99
C PHE A 21 19.02 -36.24 -8.12
N GLN A 22 19.37 -37.37 -8.73
CA GLN A 22 20.07 -38.47 -8.05
C GLN A 22 21.47 -38.07 -7.58
N GLU A 23 22.22 -37.31 -8.39
CA GLU A 23 23.55 -36.82 -8.02
C GLU A 23 23.49 -35.84 -6.83
N GLU A 24 22.54 -34.91 -6.85
CA GLU A 24 22.29 -33.99 -5.73
C GLU A 24 21.90 -34.74 -4.45
N CYS A 25 21.04 -35.76 -4.54
CA CYS A 25 20.69 -36.61 -3.41
C CYS A 25 21.90 -37.36 -2.83
N LEU A 26 22.83 -37.81 -3.68
CA LEU A 26 24.08 -38.43 -3.22
C LEU A 26 24.97 -37.40 -2.51
N GLY A 27 25.04 -36.17 -3.01
CA GLY A 27 25.73 -35.06 -2.32
C GLY A 27 25.13 -34.79 -0.92
N MET A 28 23.79 -34.76 -0.84
CA MET A 28 23.03 -34.60 0.40
C MET A 28 23.28 -35.75 1.40
N ALA A 29 23.37 -36.99 0.92
CA ALA A 29 23.71 -38.15 1.75
C ALA A 29 25.12 -38.03 2.36
N VAL A 30 26.10 -37.49 1.61
CA VAL A 30 27.45 -37.23 2.14
C VAL A 30 27.41 -36.17 3.26
N LEU A 31 26.66 -35.07 3.06
CA LEU A 31 26.51 -34.03 4.09
C LEU A 31 25.90 -34.59 5.37
N ASP A 32 24.87 -35.44 5.26
CA ASP A 32 24.21 -36.05 6.41
C ASP A 32 25.10 -37.08 7.12
N MET A 33 25.85 -37.91 6.38
CA MET A 33 26.85 -38.81 6.96
C MET A 33 27.99 -38.06 7.68
N MET A 34 28.45 -36.93 7.12
CA MET A 34 29.44 -36.06 7.76
C MET A 34 28.90 -35.42 9.04
N ARG A 35 27.64 -34.99 9.03
CA ARG A 35 26.94 -34.47 10.22
C ARG A 35 26.90 -35.53 11.30
N LEU A 36 26.46 -36.75 10.97
CA LEU A 36 26.34 -37.86 11.92
C LEU A 36 27.70 -38.26 12.50
N ALA A 37 28.75 -38.27 11.68
CA ALA A 37 30.13 -38.53 12.13
C ALA A 37 30.57 -37.49 13.18
N LYS A 38 30.31 -36.20 12.94
CA LYS A 38 30.65 -35.11 13.86
C LYS A 38 29.83 -35.14 15.16
N GLU A 39 28.52 -35.39 15.08
CA GLU A 39 27.64 -35.49 16.26
C GLU A 39 28.03 -36.66 17.16
N ARG A 40 28.46 -37.80 16.58
CA ARG A 40 28.87 -39.01 17.33
C ARG A 40 30.34 -39.03 17.73
N GLY A 41 31.13 -38.04 17.31
CA GLY A 41 32.59 -38.04 17.51
C GLY A 41 33.31 -39.20 16.81
N GLN A 42 32.73 -39.73 15.72
CA GLN A 42 33.25 -40.87 14.96
C GLN A 42 33.93 -40.39 13.67
N SER A 43 34.78 -41.24 13.08
CA SER A 43 35.30 -40.95 11.74
C SER A 43 34.22 -41.23 10.69
N LEU A 44 34.23 -40.49 9.58
CA LEU A 44 33.32 -40.71 8.46
C LEU A 44 33.42 -42.13 7.87
N LYS A 45 34.58 -42.78 8.03
CA LYS A 45 34.80 -44.17 7.63
C LYS A 45 34.05 -45.17 8.51
N ASP A 46 33.91 -44.86 9.80
CA ASP A 46 33.19 -45.73 10.74
C ASP A 46 31.68 -45.67 10.46
N ILE A 47 31.15 -44.46 10.25
CA ILE A 47 29.75 -44.27 9.81
C ILE A 47 29.45 -45.01 8.50
N TYR A 48 30.35 -44.96 7.52
CA TYR A 48 30.17 -45.65 6.24
C TYR A 48 30.26 -47.19 6.34
N LYS A 49 30.93 -47.71 7.37
CA LYS A 49 30.96 -49.15 7.66
C LYS A 49 29.69 -49.61 8.37
N ASP A 50 29.20 -48.79 9.31
CA ASP A 50 28.07 -49.12 10.17
C ASP A 50 26.72 -48.93 9.47
N ALA A 51 26.63 -47.97 8.53
CA ALA A 51 25.41 -47.66 7.81
C ALA A 51 25.65 -47.57 6.29
N SER A 52 24.73 -48.16 5.52
CA SER A 52 24.74 -48.04 4.05
C SER A 52 24.42 -46.62 3.62
N TYR A 53 25.15 -46.05 2.66
CA TYR A 53 24.84 -44.72 2.11
C TYR A 53 23.39 -44.59 1.61
N LYS A 54 22.76 -45.71 1.23
CA LYS A 54 21.36 -45.76 0.79
C LYS A 54 20.37 -45.39 1.89
N SER A 55 20.68 -45.60 3.17
CA SER A 55 19.80 -45.19 4.27
C SER A 55 19.73 -43.67 4.45
N PHE A 56 20.62 -42.93 3.79
CA PHE A 56 20.67 -41.48 3.74
C PHE A 56 20.12 -40.92 2.42
N LEU A 57 19.32 -41.70 1.69
CA LEU A 57 18.61 -41.28 0.47
C LEU A 57 17.09 -41.43 0.62
N PRO A 58 16.27 -40.67 -0.11
CA PRO A 58 14.82 -40.87 -0.19
C PRO A 58 14.43 -42.25 -0.72
N LYS A 59 13.26 -42.76 -0.36
CA LYS A 59 12.83 -44.12 -0.72
C LYS A 59 12.71 -44.33 -2.24
N GLU A 60 12.23 -43.33 -2.98
CA GLU A 60 12.11 -43.40 -4.46
C GLU A 60 13.48 -43.55 -5.11
N ILE A 61 14.47 -42.78 -4.63
CA ILE A 61 15.84 -42.82 -5.13
C ILE A 61 16.51 -44.14 -4.72
N GLN A 62 16.24 -44.64 -3.52
CA GLN A 62 16.69 -45.98 -3.12
C GLN A 62 16.16 -47.05 -4.07
N SER A 63 14.86 -47.03 -4.39
CA SER A 63 14.23 -47.96 -5.32
C SER A 63 14.84 -47.86 -6.73
N CYS A 64 15.00 -46.64 -7.25
CA CYS A 64 15.61 -46.41 -8.56
C CYS A 64 17.05 -46.97 -8.63
N ILE A 65 17.86 -46.74 -7.59
CA ILE A 65 19.23 -47.29 -7.52
C ILE A 65 19.20 -48.83 -7.51
N GLN A 66 18.17 -49.47 -6.97
CA GLN A 66 18.06 -50.93 -6.95
C GLN A 66 17.68 -51.53 -8.31
N GLU A 67 16.95 -50.79 -9.14
CA GLU A 67 16.58 -51.20 -10.50
C GLU A 67 17.79 -51.22 -11.45
N TYR A 68 18.85 -50.45 -11.17
CA TYR A 68 20.07 -50.48 -11.96
C TYR A 68 20.78 -51.84 -11.92
N ASN A 69 21.43 -52.17 -13.03
CA ASN A 69 22.27 -53.35 -13.13
C ASN A 69 23.42 -53.34 -12.08
N ILE A 70 23.96 -54.54 -11.78
CA ILE A 70 24.96 -54.73 -10.71
C ILE A 70 26.23 -53.91 -10.95
N LEU A 71 26.65 -53.74 -12.21
CA LEU A 71 27.85 -52.98 -12.57
C LEU A 71 27.66 -51.49 -12.27
N THR A 72 26.53 -50.92 -12.66
CA THR A 72 26.17 -49.51 -12.39
C THR A 72 26.07 -49.27 -10.88
N ARG A 73 25.43 -50.16 -10.12
CA ARG A 73 25.38 -50.07 -8.65
C ARG A 73 26.76 -50.09 -8.01
N LYS A 74 27.69 -50.93 -8.50
CA LYS A 74 29.09 -50.95 -8.03
C LYS A 74 29.82 -49.65 -8.37
N ARG A 75 29.58 -49.07 -9.55
CA ARG A 75 30.16 -47.77 -9.96
C ARG A 75 29.68 -46.63 -9.06
N ILE A 76 28.37 -46.54 -8.79
CA ILE A 76 27.80 -45.52 -7.87
C ILE A 76 28.44 -45.63 -6.49
N ARG A 77 28.53 -46.86 -5.94
CA ARG A 77 29.16 -47.09 -4.63
C ARG A 77 30.64 -46.69 -4.61
N PHE A 78 31.37 -46.97 -5.70
CA PHE A 78 32.77 -46.59 -5.84
C PHE A 78 32.95 -45.07 -5.91
N CYS A 79 32.13 -44.38 -6.72
CA CYS A 79 32.15 -42.91 -6.81
C CYS A 79 31.82 -42.26 -5.47
N PHE A 80 30.79 -42.75 -4.77
CA PHE A 80 30.39 -42.24 -3.45
C PHE A 80 31.52 -42.38 -2.42
N ARG A 81 32.19 -43.54 -2.40
CA ARG A 81 33.35 -43.75 -1.53
C ARG A 81 34.51 -42.80 -1.86
N ARG A 82 34.79 -42.57 -3.15
CA ARG A 82 35.84 -41.62 -3.58
C ARG A 82 35.51 -40.20 -3.14
N PHE A 83 34.24 -39.81 -3.19
CA PHE A 83 33.77 -38.51 -2.71
C PHE A 83 33.97 -38.37 -1.20
N ILE A 84 33.58 -39.38 -0.41
CA ILE A 84 33.84 -39.42 1.04
C ILE A 84 35.34 -39.26 1.38
N GLU A 85 36.22 -39.87 0.60
CA GLU A 85 37.68 -39.78 0.81
C GLU A 85 38.22 -38.36 0.55
N GLN A 86 37.59 -37.58 -0.34
CA GLN A 86 37.96 -36.18 -0.61
C GLN A 86 37.58 -35.21 0.51
N PHE A 87 36.53 -35.52 1.29
CA PHE A 87 36.06 -34.67 2.40
C PHE A 87 36.69 -35.00 3.75
N LYS A 88 37.67 -35.91 3.79
CA LYS A 88 38.34 -36.35 5.04
C LYS A 88 39.03 -35.20 5.79
N GLU A 89 39.48 -34.16 5.08
CA GLU A 89 40.18 -32.99 5.63
C GLU A 89 39.27 -31.75 5.76
N CYS A 90 37.97 -31.89 5.48
CA CYS A 90 37.04 -30.77 5.53
C CYS A 90 36.78 -30.32 6.98
N VAL A 91 37.12 -29.07 7.29
CA VAL A 91 36.85 -28.43 8.58
C VAL A 91 35.47 -27.75 8.52
N ALA A 92 34.41 -28.51 8.78
CA ALA A 92 33.05 -28.01 8.90
C ALA A 92 32.46 -28.32 10.28
N SER A 93 31.72 -27.36 10.85
CA SER A 93 30.91 -27.55 12.05
C SER A 93 29.62 -28.30 11.72
N VAL A 94 28.97 -28.90 12.73
CA VAL A 94 27.65 -29.54 12.57
C VAL A 94 26.63 -28.54 12.01
N SER A 95 26.64 -27.29 12.50
CA SER A 95 25.75 -26.22 12.03
C SER A 95 25.96 -25.90 10.55
N ASN A 96 27.22 -25.86 10.07
CA ASN A 96 27.51 -25.57 8.66
C ASN A 96 27.01 -26.69 7.74
N LEU A 97 27.15 -27.94 8.17
CA LEU A 97 26.67 -29.10 7.43
C LEU A 97 25.14 -29.12 7.36
N GLN A 98 24.47 -28.85 8.48
CA GLN A 98 23.01 -28.73 8.54
C GLN A 98 22.49 -27.58 7.66
N LEU A 99 23.16 -26.42 7.69
CA LEU A 99 22.80 -25.27 6.87
C LEU A 99 22.97 -25.57 5.38
N LYS A 100 24.12 -26.15 4.98
CA LYS A 100 24.37 -26.50 3.57
C LYS A 100 23.38 -27.54 3.06
N TYR A 101 23.02 -28.51 3.91
CA TYR A 101 21.98 -29.49 3.58
C TYR A 101 20.62 -28.80 3.36
N LEU A 102 20.23 -27.85 4.23
CA LEU A 102 18.97 -27.11 4.08
C LEU A 102 18.93 -26.26 2.81
N ILE A 103 20.01 -25.54 2.50
CA ILE A 103 20.11 -24.73 1.26
C ILE A 103 19.95 -25.63 0.03
N ASN A 104 20.66 -26.76 0.00
CA ASN A 104 20.55 -27.70 -1.11
C ASN A 104 19.15 -28.31 -1.20
N LEU A 105 18.52 -28.64 -0.06
CA LEU A 105 17.16 -29.19 -0.02
C LEU A 105 16.12 -28.19 -0.55
N GLU A 106 16.23 -26.92 -0.15
CA GLU A 106 15.37 -25.83 -0.60
C GLU A 106 15.47 -25.64 -2.12
N THR A 107 16.68 -25.64 -2.68
CA THR A 107 16.86 -25.54 -4.14
C THR A 107 16.36 -26.77 -4.91
N LEU A 108 16.39 -27.94 -4.26
CA LEU A 108 16.08 -29.22 -4.90
C LEU A 108 14.58 -29.51 -4.88
N LEU A 109 13.88 -29.10 -3.82
CA LEU A 109 12.45 -29.35 -3.61
C LEU A 109 11.72 -28.07 -3.18
N PRO A 110 11.32 -27.23 -4.16
CA PRO A 110 10.51 -26.03 -3.89
C PRO A 110 9.19 -26.34 -3.16
N ALA A 111 8.67 -27.56 -3.34
CA ALA A 111 7.47 -28.06 -2.65
C ALA A 111 7.60 -28.12 -1.11
N LEU A 112 8.82 -28.05 -0.57
CA LEU A 112 9.05 -28.11 0.88
C LEU A 112 8.52 -26.88 1.63
N HIS A 113 8.46 -25.74 0.94
CA HIS A 113 8.04 -24.46 1.49
C HIS A 113 6.88 -23.86 0.67
N SER A 114 6.05 -24.72 0.07
CA SER A 114 4.83 -24.31 -0.63
C SER A 114 3.66 -25.20 -0.23
N GLU A 115 2.49 -24.58 -0.09
CA GLU A 115 1.22 -25.28 0.12
C GLU A 115 0.29 -24.97 -1.05
N SER A 116 -0.33 -26.02 -1.59
CA SER A 116 -1.25 -25.96 -2.71
C SER A 116 -2.63 -26.40 -2.25
N PHE A 117 -3.66 -25.63 -2.59
CA PHE A 117 -5.05 -25.92 -2.27
C PHE A 117 -5.83 -26.11 -3.57
N GLN A 118 -6.73 -27.09 -3.61
CA GLN A 118 -7.53 -27.35 -4.79
C GLN A 118 -8.90 -26.69 -4.64
N ASP A 119 -9.18 -25.72 -5.51
CA ASP A 119 -10.50 -25.13 -5.68
C ASP A 119 -11.23 -25.82 -6.84
N MET A 120 -12.56 -25.72 -6.86
CA MET A 120 -13.43 -26.23 -7.93
C MET A 120 -13.13 -25.60 -9.30
N LEU A 121 -12.45 -24.44 -9.33
CA LEU A 121 -12.06 -23.71 -10.54
C LEU A 121 -10.57 -23.87 -10.92
N GLY A 122 -9.72 -24.48 -10.07
CA GLY A 122 -8.29 -24.65 -10.35
C GLY A 122 -7.41 -24.92 -9.13
N LEU A 123 -6.10 -25.07 -9.35
CA LEU A 123 -5.10 -25.22 -8.28
C LEU A 123 -4.64 -23.84 -7.82
N LEU A 124 -4.69 -23.57 -6.51
CA LEU A 124 -4.20 -22.33 -5.91
C LEU A 124 -2.91 -22.61 -5.14
N ASP A 125 -1.79 -22.06 -5.60
CA ASP A 125 -0.50 -22.12 -4.91
C ASP A 125 -0.29 -20.86 -4.06
N VAL A 126 -0.12 -21.04 -2.74
CA VAL A 126 0.01 -19.92 -1.78
C VAL A 126 1.46 -19.45 -1.63
N MET A 127 2.44 -20.20 -2.17
CA MET A 127 3.85 -19.77 -2.20
C MET A 127 4.61 -20.32 -3.40
N HIS A 128 5.27 -19.43 -4.14
CA HIS A 128 6.43 -19.77 -4.97
C HIS A 128 7.60 -18.86 -4.60
N TRP A 129 8.68 -19.45 -4.09
CA TRP A 129 9.97 -18.79 -3.97
C TRP A 129 10.85 -19.32 -5.10
N SER A 130 10.94 -18.63 -6.23
CA SER A 130 12.12 -18.74 -7.07
C SER A 130 12.30 -17.51 -7.97
N ASP A 131 13.48 -16.89 -7.88
CA ASP A 131 14.00 -15.98 -8.91
C ASP A 131 14.58 -16.77 -10.11
N TYR A 132 14.71 -18.10 -10.01
CA TYR A 132 15.21 -18.95 -11.10
C TYR A 132 14.81 -20.42 -10.83
N SER A 133 13.88 -20.98 -11.61
CA SER A 133 13.71 -22.43 -11.76
C SER A 133 13.41 -22.77 -13.23
N PRO A 134 14.29 -23.50 -13.95
CA PRO A 134 14.07 -23.85 -15.37
C PRO A 134 13.19 -25.09 -15.60
N VAL A 135 12.64 -25.73 -14.57
CA VAL A 135 12.08 -27.09 -14.69
C VAL A 135 10.79 -27.25 -13.89
N LEU A 136 9.71 -26.67 -14.41
CA LEU A 136 8.34 -27.17 -14.33
C LEU A 136 7.55 -26.42 -15.40
N CYS A 137 6.75 -27.14 -16.19
CA CYS A 137 6.01 -26.57 -17.30
C CYS A 137 5.23 -25.31 -16.88
N PRO A 138 5.32 -24.20 -17.62
CA PRO A 138 4.59 -22.97 -17.35
C PRO A 138 3.14 -23.15 -17.78
N GLN A 139 2.30 -23.68 -16.90
CA GLN A 139 0.92 -23.19 -16.87
C GLN A 139 0.96 -21.96 -15.97
N GLU A 140 0.64 -20.80 -16.55
CA GLU A 140 0.91 -19.45 -16.04
C GLU A 140 0.39 -19.25 -14.61
N LEU A 141 1.27 -19.39 -13.60
CA LEU A 141 0.96 -18.98 -12.23
C LEU A 141 0.75 -17.46 -12.22
N GLN A 142 -0.48 -17.02 -11.98
CA GLN A 142 -0.83 -15.62 -11.87
C GLN A 142 -0.83 -15.19 -10.40
N THR A 143 -0.03 -14.19 -10.05
CA THR A 143 -0.05 -13.61 -8.70
C THR A 143 -1.35 -12.84 -8.49
N TYR A 144 -2.14 -13.22 -7.47
CA TYR A 144 -3.33 -12.48 -7.08
C TYR A 144 -2.97 -11.22 -6.26
N CYS A 145 -2.34 -11.38 -5.09
CA CYS A 145 -1.83 -10.28 -4.28
C CYS A 145 -0.74 -10.74 -3.30
N ASP A 146 0.03 -9.80 -2.74
CA ASP A 146 0.89 -10.08 -1.59
C ASP A 146 0.08 -10.14 -0.28
N PHE A 147 0.60 -10.81 0.75
CA PHE A 147 -0.06 -10.92 2.06
C PHE A 147 -0.34 -9.55 2.67
N SER A 148 0.57 -8.59 2.51
CA SER A 148 0.42 -7.23 3.06
C SER A 148 -0.79 -6.46 2.50
N GLU A 149 -1.27 -6.86 1.31
CA GLU A 149 -2.42 -6.27 0.62
C GLU A 149 -3.77 -6.79 1.13
N VAL A 150 -3.78 -7.84 1.97
CA VAL A 150 -5.03 -8.40 2.53
C VAL A 150 -5.54 -7.53 3.68
N ILE A 151 -6.85 -7.30 3.72
CA ILE A 151 -7.54 -6.51 4.76
C ILE A 151 -8.33 -7.42 5.69
N ASP A 152 -9.12 -8.34 5.14
CA ASP A 152 -9.88 -9.31 5.91
C ASP A 152 -10.14 -10.58 5.11
N ILE A 153 -10.45 -11.66 5.83
CA ILE A 153 -10.90 -12.92 5.25
C ILE A 153 -12.16 -13.37 6.01
N SER A 154 -13.21 -13.69 5.27
CA SER A 154 -14.46 -14.23 5.82
C SER A 154 -14.70 -15.66 5.35
N ILE A 155 -15.31 -16.47 6.21
CA ILE A 155 -15.68 -17.86 5.91
C ILE A 155 -17.21 -17.95 6.00
N LYS A 156 -17.85 -18.46 4.96
CA LYS A 156 -19.31 -18.62 4.87
C LYS A 156 -19.68 -20.05 4.50
N GLN A 157 -20.89 -20.47 4.83
CA GLN A 157 -21.41 -21.77 4.42
C GLN A 157 -21.74 -21.78 2.92
N GLY A 158 -21.36 -22.84 2.20
CA GLY A 158 -21.68 -23.01 0.78
C GLY A 158 -23.15 -23.29 0.52
N ASN A 159 -23.72 -22.69 -0.53
CA ASN A 159 -25.15 -22.73 -0.85
C ASN A 159 -25.63 -23.97 -1.63
N LYS A 160 -24.84 -25.06 -1.73
CA LYS A 160 -25.26 -26.24 -2.50
C LYS A 160 -26.15 -27.15 -1.64
N GLU A 161 -27.38 -27.36 -2.09
CA GLU A 161 -28.32 -28.38 -1.60
C GLU A 161 -27.67 -29.77 -1.72
N GLY A 162 -26.87 -30.17 -0.72
CA GLY A 162 -26.25 -31.50 -0.69
C GLY A 162 -25.02 -31.69 0.22
N SER A 163 -24.21 -30.67 0.54
CA SER A 163 -23.10 -30.84 1.49
C SER A 163 -23.02 -29.73 2.54
N ALA A 164 -23.36 -30.07 3.78
CA ALA A 164 -23.28 -29.16 4.93
C ALA A 164 -21.83 -28.72 5.27
N GLU A 165 -20.83 -29.38 4.68
CA GLU A 165 -19.41 -29.21 4.97
C GLU A 165 -18.68 -28.21 4.06
N SER A 166 -19.28 -27.81 2.93
CA SER A 166 -18.64 -26.84 2.03
C SER A 166 -18.56 -25.44 2.63
N ARG A 167 -17.47 -24.72 2.34
CA ARG A 167 -17.23 -23.35 2.80
C ARG A 167 -16.75 -22.46 1.67
N ILE A 168 -17.29 -21.25 1.62
CA ILE A 168 -16.84 -20.18 0.72
C ILE A 168 -15.90 -19.29 1.55
N VAL A 169 -14.66 -19.16 1.10
CA VAL A 169 -13.69 -18.24 1.68
C VAL A 169 -13.60 -17.01 0.80
N THR A 170 -13.85 -15.85 1.39
CA THR A 170 -13.80 -14.56 0.72
C THR A 170 -12.61 -13.77 1.25
N LEU A 171 -11.62 -13.50 0.40
CA LEU A 171 -10.47 -12.66 0.72
C LEU A 171 -10.66 -11.27 0.14
N THR A 172 -10.51 -10.24 0.98
CA THR A 172 -10.67 -8.83 0.58
C THR A 172 -9.32 -8.13 0.56
N ARG A 173 -8.98 -7.51 -0.57
CA ARG A 173 -7.76 -6.71 -0.78
C ARG A 173 -7.94 -5.24 -0.39
N GLN A 174 -6.83 -4.53 -0.22
CA GLN A 174 -6.76 -3.08 0.03
C GLN A 174 -7.47 -2.19 -1.01
N ASP A 175 -7.59 -2.65 -2.25
CA ASP A 175 -8.34 -1.97 -3.32
C ASP A 175 -9.84 -2.33 -3.31
N ASN A 176 -10.28 -3.11 -2.32
CA ASN A 176 -11.62 -3.66 -2.17
C ASN A 176 -12.00 -4.61 -3.33
N GLN A 177 -11.02 -5.18 -4.03
CA GLN A 177 -11.23 -6.37 -4.84
C GLN A 177 -11.35 -7.60 -3.93
N ILE A 178 -12.13 -8.57 -4.39
CA ILE A 178 -12.47 -9.76 -3.64
C ILE A 178 -12.04 -10.99 -4.45
N LEU A 179 -11.53 -12.00 -3.75
CA LEU A 179 -11.37 -13.36 -4.26
C LEU A 179 -12.27 -14.28 -3.47
N GLU A 180 -13.17 -14.98 -4.16
CA GLU A 180 -14.01 -16.03 -3.56
C GLU A 180 -13.45 -17.39 -3.96
N LEU A 181 -13.31 -18.28 -2.98
CA LEU A 181 -12.76 -19.63 -3.13
C LEU A 181 -13.72 -20.64 -2.50
N ASP A 182 -14.01 -21.72 -3.22
CA ASP A 182 -14.93 -22.77 -2.76
C ASP A 182 -14.16 -23.98 -2.23
N PHE A 183 -14.22 -24.19 -0.92
CA PHE A 183 -13.59 -25.33 -0.26
C PHE A 183 -14.58 -26.46 0.02
N HIS A 184 -14.12 -27.70 -0.16
CA HIS A 184 -14.93 -28.90 0.06
C HIS A 184 -15.20 -29.22 1.53
N SER A 185 -14.30 -28.80 2.42
CA SER A 185 -14.40 -29.06 3.86
C SER A 185 -14.09 -27.82 4.70
N VAL A 186 -14.70 -27.77 5.88
CA VAL A 186 -14.41 -26.74 6.88
C VAL A 186 -12.94 -26.77 7.31
N SER A 187 -12.37 -27.97 7.46
CA SER A 187 -10.98 -28.14 7.90
C SER A 187 -10.00 -27.55 6.89
N GLU A 188 -10.24 -27.74 5.60
CA GLU A 188 -9.38 -27.22 4.54
C GLU A 188 -9.48 -25.70 4.44
N ALA A 189 -10.70 -25.15 4.50
CA ALA A 189 -10.93 -23.71 4.56
C ALA A 189 -10.21 -23.06 5.76
N LEU A 190 -10.35 -23.64 6.96
CA LEU A 190 -9.66 -23.14 8.16
C LEU A 190 -8.14 -23.26 8.02
N SER A 191 -7.62 -24.32 7.40
CA SER A 191 -6.19 -24.48 7.13
C SER A 191 -5.66 -23.38 6.21
N PHE A 192 -6.33 -23.16 5.09
CA PHE A 192 -5.98 -22.09 4.14
C PHE A 192 -5.99 -20.72 4.79
N VAL A 193 -7.07 -20.37 5.51
CA VAL A 193 -7.18 -19.05 6.15
C VAL A 193 -6.14 -18.88 7.27
N SER A 194 -5.83 -19.94 8.02
CA SER A 194 -4.76 -19.93 9.04
C SER A 194 -3.38 -19.69 8.44
N LEU A 195 -3.11 -20.27 7.26
CA LEU A 195 -1.85 -20.08 6.53
C LEU A 195 -1.67 -18.61 6.12
N VAL A 196 -2.70 -18.04 5.47
CA VAL A 196 -2.68 -16.64 5.01
C VAL A 196 -2.58 -15.68 6.20
N ASP A 197 -3.35 -15.89 7.26
CA ASP A 197 -3.32 -15.10 8.50
C ASP A 197 -1.98 -15.21 9.25
N GLY A 198 -1.36 -16.39 9.23
CA GLY A 198 -0.02 -16.63 9.78
C GLY A 198 1.06 -15.83 9.04
N TYR A 199 1.09 -15.91 7.71
CA TYR A 199 2.04 -15.14 6.91
C TYR A 199 1.81 -13.64 6.99
N TYR A 200 0.55 -13.20 7.00
CA TYR A 200 0.19 -11.81 7.21
C TYR A 200 0.86 -11.25 8.48
N ARG A 201 0.81 -11.98 9.60
CA ARG A 201 1.46 -11.55 10.84
C ARG A 201 2.98 -11.48 10.75
N LEU A 202 3.59 -12.33 9.95
CA LEU A 202 5.03 -12.37 9.78
C LEU A 202 5.54 -11.26 8.87
N VAL A 203 4.77 -10.82 7.87
CA VAL A 203 5.27 -9.85 6.87
C VAL A 203 4.60 -8.48 6.91
N ALA A 204 3.40 -8.37 7.50
CA ALA A 204 2.60 -7.15 7.49
C ALA A 204 2.40 -6.56 8.90
N ASP A 205 1.68 -7.27 9.79
CA ASP A 205 1.39 -6.77 11.15
C ASP A 205 1.31 -7.91 12.17
N ALA A 206 2.31 -7.98 13.04
CA ALA A 206 2.45 -9.02 14.06
C ALA A 206 1.37 -8.98 15.16
N ASN A 207 0.64 -7.87 15.30
CA ASN A 207 -0.37 -7.67 16.34
C ASN A 207 -1.80 -7.61 15.77
N HIS A 208 -2.01 -8.08 14.54
CA HIS A 208 -3.30 -8.10 13.86
C HIS A 208 -3.67 -9.51 13.38
N TYR A 209 -4.94 -9.71 13.04
CA TYR A 209 -5.46 -10.94 12.45
C TYR A 209 -6.49 -10.60 11.39
N LEU A 210 -6.61 -11.44 10.36
CA LEU A 210 -7.49 -11.23 9.21
C LEU A 210 -8.88 -11.84 9.40
N CYS A 211 -8.96 -12.97 10.12
CA CYS A 211 -10.21 -13.71 10.33
C CYS A 211 -10.34 -14.14 11.79
N LYS A 212 -11.48 -13.85 12.41
CA LYS A 212 -11.72 -14.14 13.84
C LYS A 212 -11.78 -15.64 14.13
N GLU A 213 -12.26 -16.45 13.19
CA GLU A 213 -12.43 -17.90 13.36
C GLU A 213 -11.10 -18.65 13.53
N VAL A 214 -10.01 -18.13 12.96
CA VAL A 214 -8.66 -18.71 13.06
C VAL A 214 -7.70 -17.87 13.89
N ALA A 215 -8.18 -16.77 14.49
CA ALA A 215 -7.34 -15.86 15.25
C ALA A 215 -6.72 -16.56 16.47
N PRO A 216 -5.38 -16.52 16.65
CA PRO A 216 -4.74 -17.16 17.78
C PRO A 216 -5.29 -16.60 19.12
N PRO A 217 -5.73 -17.45 20.07
CA PRO A 217 -6.32 -16.98 21.32
C PRO A 217 -5.41 -16.03 22.12
N ARG A 218 -4.10 -16.32 22.13
CA ARG A 218 -3.09 -15.47 22.79
C ARG A 218 -2.95 -14.10 22.14
N LEU A 219 -3.07 -14.02 20.81
CA LEU A 219 -3.03 -12.76 20.09
C LEU A 219 -4.25 -11.91 20.47
N MET A 220 -5.44 -12.54 20.49
CA MET A 220 -6.67 -11.87 20.91
C MET A 220 -6.52 -11.29 22.32
N GLU A 221 -6.04 -12.07 23.29
CA GLU A 221 -5.79 -11.60 24.65
C GLU A 221 -4.80 -10.41 24.70
N CYS A 222 -3.75 -10.46 23.88
CA CYS A 222 -2.76 -9.39 23.77
C CYS A 222 -3.38 -8.11 23.21
N ILE A 223 -4.21 -8.19 22.16
CA ILE A 223 -4.92 -7.04 21.58
C ILE A 223 -5.84 -6.40 22.65
N HIS A 224 -6.63 -7.20 23.37
CA HIS A 224 -7.55 -6.70 24.40
C HIS A 224 -6.84 -6.04 25.59
N SER A 225 -5.59 -6.42 25.85
CA SER A 225 -4.79 -5.90 26.96
C SER A 225 -3.73 -4.88 26.51
N HIS A 226 -3.72 -4.50 25.23
CA HIS A 226 -2.69 -3.68 24.60
C HIS A 226 -1.26 -4.19 24.86
N CYS A 227 -1.09 -5.51 24.94
CA CYS A 227 0.18 -6.19 25.14
C CYS A 227 0.86 -6.43 23.80
N HIS A 228 2.17 -6.16 23.71
CA HIS A 228 2.97 -6.55 22.56
C HIS A 228 3.27 -8.05 22.59
N GLY A 229 3.57 -8.60 21.41
CA GLY A 229 4.24 -9.89 21.29
C GLY A 229 5.65 -9.90 21.92
N PRO A 230 6.46 -10.94 21.66
CA PRO A 230 7.81 -11.09 22.22
C PRO A 230 8.84 -10.14 21.55
N VAL A 231 8.59 -8.84 21.66
CA VAL A 231 9.44 -7.79 21.09
C VAL A 231 10.75 -7.64 21.86
N SER A 232 11.81 -7.27 21.13
CA SER A 232 13.14 -7.06 21.69
C SER A 232 13.18 -5.85 22.65
N MET A 233 14.21 -5.82 23.49
CA MET A 233 14.43 -4.68 24.38
C MET A 233 14.73 -3.40 23.57
N ASP A 234 15.45 -3.53 22.45
CA ASP A 234 15.77 -2.40 21.57
C ASP A 234 14.51 -1.77 20.98
N PHE A 235 13.57 -2.60 20.51
CA PHE A 235 12.26 -2.11 20.05
C PHE A 235 11.51 -1.41 21.18
N THR A 236 11.48 -2.02 22.36
CA THR A 236 10.78 -1.50 23.54
C THR A 236 11.31 -0.11 23.92
N ILE A 237 12.63 0.04 24.01
CA ILE A 237 13.29 1.31 24.31
C ILE A 237 13.04 2.33 23.20
N GLY A 238 13.19 1.93 21.94
CA GLY A 238 12.94 2.78 20.78
C GLY A 238 11.51 3.33 20.76
N LYS A 239 10.53 2.52 21.13
CA LYS A 239 9.13 2.93 21.21
C LYS A 239 8.86 3.89 22.36
N LEU A 240 9.38 3.63 23.57
CA LEU A 240 9.28 4.58 24.69
C LEU A 240 9.90 5.95 24.36
N ARG A 241 11.02 5.97 23.63
CA ARG A 241 11.66 7.20 23.13
C ARG A 241 10.75 7.98 22.18
N ARG A 242 10.11 7.29 21.23
CA ARG A 242 9.16 7.92 20.29
C ARG A 242 7.95 8.55 21.00
N PHE A 243 7.56 8.00 22.15
CA PHE A 243 6.51 8.56 23.02
C PHE A 243 7.03 9.62 24.02
N GLY A 244 8.30 10.02 23.92
CA GLY A 244 8.86 11.17 24.64
C GLY A 244 9.53 10.88 25.98
N ASN A 245 9.69 9.62 26.40
CA ASN A 245 10.43 9.24 27.62
C ASN A 245 9.97 9.93 28.93
N HIS A 246 8.69 10.25 29.07
CA HIS A 246 8.13 10.83 30.29
C HIS A 246 7.91 9.77 31.38
N GLN A 247 8.02 10.16 32.66
CA GLN A 247 7.73 9.26 33.78
C GLN A 247 6.28 8.78 33.75
N GLY A 248 6.11 7.49 34.01
CA GLY A 248 4.83 6.79 34.00
C GLY A 248 4.37 6.27 32.63
N LEU A 249 5.17 6.45 31.58
CA LEU A 249 5.03 5.69 30.34
C LEU A 249 5.53 4.26 30.52
N TYR A 250 4.77 3.30 30.01
CA TYR A 250 5.15 1.90 30.03
C TYR A 250 4.72 1.13 28.77
N ILE A 251 5.38 0.02 28.53
CA ILE A 251 5.05 -0.99 27.51
C ILE A 251 4.79 -2.31 28.23
N LEU A 252 3.64 -2.91 27.94
CA LEU A 252 3.36 -4.31 28.28
C LEU A 252 3.76 -5.19 27.08
N ARG A 253 4.55 -6.23 27.33
CA ARG A 253 5.04 -7.17 26.30
C ARG A 253 5.16 -8.59 26.81
N CYS A 254 5.02 -9.57 25.91
CA CYS A 254 5.36 -10.96 26.19
C CYS A 254 6.88 -11.11 26.42
N SER A 255 7.28 -12.07 27.24
CA SER A 255 8.69 -12.44 27.37
C SER A 255 9.21 -13.08 26.08
N PRO A 256 10.37 -12.65 25.55
CA PRO A 256 10.99 -13.29 24.38
C PRO A 256 11.55 -14.69 24.64
N LYS A 257 11.56 -15.16 25.90
CA LYS A 257 12.20 -16.42 26.30
C LYS A 257 11.26 -17.43 26.95
N ASP A 258 10.14 -16.98 27.51
CA ASP A 258 9.29 -17.79 28.39
C ASP A 258 7.83 -17.45 28.13
N TYR A 259 7.01 -18.45 27.79
CA TYR A 259 5.63 -18.23 27.36
C TYR A 259 4.72 -17.72 28.48
N ASP A 260 5.00 -18.05 29.74
CA ASP A 260 4.13 -17.70 30.88
C ASP A 260 4.62 -16.45 31.62
N LYS A 261 5.55 -15.70 31.01
CA LYS A 261 6.07 -14.45 31.55
C LYS A 261 5.78 -13.28 30.63
N TYR A 262 5.50 -12.15 31.26
CA TYR A 262 5.30 -10.87 30.61
C TYR A 262 6.17 -9.82 31.32
N PHE A 263 6.47 -8.75 30.60
CA PHE A 263 7.23 -7.64 31.14
C PHE A 263 6.44 -6.34 31.00
N MET A 264 6.45 -5.58 32.07
CA MET A 264 6.04 -4.19 32.10
C MET A 264 7.32 -3.35 32.11
N SER A 265 7.70 -2.80 30.95
CA SER A 265 8.91 -2.00 30.78
C SER A 265 8.57 -0.52 30.85
N PHE A 266 9.25 0.26 31.68
CA PHE A 266 8.90 1.67 31.96
C PHE A 266 10.15 2.55 32.10
N VAL A 267 9.93 3.86 32.00
CA VAL A 267 10.96 4.89 32.17
C VAL A 267 11.12 5.22 33.65
N TYR A 268 12.32 5.03 34.20
CA TYR A 268 12.62 5.35 35.60
C TYR A 268 13.21 6.76 35.73
N ASN A 269 14.23 7.07 34.92
CA ASN A 269 14.84 8.40 34.85
C ASN A 269 14.83 8.91 33.39
N THR A 270 14.50 10.18 33.20
CA THR A 270 14.44 10.86 31.90
C THR A 270 15.80 10.84 31.17
N MET A 271 16.90 10.68 31.91
CA MET A 271 18.25 10.47 31.39
C MET A 271 18.56 9.00 30.99
N VAL A 272 17.58 8.28 30.42
CA VAL A 272 17.76 6.98 29.73
C VAL A 272 17.89 5.73 30.64
N ASP A 273 17.33 5.73 31.86
CA ASP A 273 17.25 4.50 32.67
C ASP A 273 15.88 3.81 32.51
N TYR A 274 15.87 2.61 31.93
CA TYR A 274 14.68 1.80 31.70
C TYR A 274 14.69 0.59 32.63
N LYS A 275 13.57 0.37 33.33
CA LYS A 275 13.37 -0.79 34.19
C LYS A 275 12.23 -1.65 33.66
N HIS A 276 12.16 -2.89 34.13
CA HIS A 276 11.10 -3.80 33.75
C HIS A 276 10.67 -4.66 34.93
N CYS A 277 9.37 -4.75 35.15
CA CYS A 277 8.78 -5.66 36.13
C CYS A 277 8.27 -6.90 35.43
N GLN A 278 8.45 -8.05 36.07
CA GLN A 278 7.92 -9.31 35.58
C GLN A 278 6.46 -9.49 36.04
N ILE A 279 5.63 -10.01 35.15
CA ILE A 279 4.31 -10.54 35.46
C ILE A 279 4.34 -12.03 35.10
N LEU A 280 3.88 -12.87 36.02
CA LEU A 280 3.79 -14.32 35.84
C LEU A 280 2.33 -14.70 35.56
N LYS A 281 2.12 -15.59 34.58
CA LYS A 281 0.86 -16.32 34.40
C LYS A 281 0.98 -17.66 35.12
N THR A 282 0.05 -17.95 36.02
CA THR A 282 0.03 -19.22 36.76
C THR A 282 -0.60 -20.34 35.91
N GLU A 283 -0.43 -21.59 36.33
CA GLU A 283 -1.07 -22.75 35.69
C GLU A 283 -2.61 -22.67 35.71
N LEU A 284 -3.17 -21.93 36.68
CA LEU A 284 -4.61 -21.64 36.78
C LEU A 284 -5.08 -20.52 35.83
N GLY A 285 -4.16 -19.92 35.06
CA GLY A 285 -4.45 -18.83 34.14
C GLY A 285 -4.47 -17.44 34.78
N GLU A 286 -4.10 -17.31 36.05
CA GLU A 286 -4.12 -16.02 36.77
C GLU A 286 -2.81 -15.23 36.56
N TYR A 287 -2.92 -13.90 36.56
CA TYR A 287 -1.80 -12.98 36.38
C TYR A 287 -1.35 -12.38 37.71
N ILE A 288 -0.05 -12.49 38.01
CA ILE A 288 0.55 -11.98 39.24
C ILE A 288 1.74 -11.07 38.89
N LEU A 289 1.68 -9.81 39.32
CA LEU A 289 2.82 -8.90 39.25
C LEU A 289 3.86 -9.30 40.30
N SER A 290 5.12 -9.45 39.88
CA SER A 290 6.22 -9.81 40.79
C SER A 290 6.30 -8.83 41.98
N GLY A 291 6.30 -9.36 43.20
CA GLY A 291 6.28 -8.58 44.44
C GLY A 291 4.88 -8.25 44.99
N SER A 292 3.81 -8.55 44.25
CA SER A 292 2.42 -8.43 44.73
C SER A 292 1.84 -9.77 45.19
N LYS A 293 0.84 -9.70 46.08
CA LYS A 293 0.04 -10.85 46.54
C LYS A 293 -1.30 -10.99 45.80
N LYS A 294 -1.70 -9.99 44.98
CA LYS A 294 -2.96 -10.03 44.24
C LYS A 294 -2.78 -10.81 42.93
N SER A 295 -3.73 -11.69 42.62
CA SER A 295 -3.87 -12.35 41.32
C SER A 295 -5.10 -11.82 40.58
N PHE A 296 -5.09 -11.90 39.25
CA PHE A 296 -6.15 -11.36 38.39
C PHE A 296 -6.50 -12.36 37.28
N GLY A 297 -7.75 -12.37 36.81
CA GLY A 297 -8.19 -13.25 35.73
C GLY A 297 -7.71 -12.78 34.35
N SER A 298 -7.33 -11.51 34.21
CA SER A 298 -6.78 -10.96 32.96
C SER A 298 -5.70 -9.90 33.21
N LEU A 299 -4.83 -9.70 32.20
CA LEU A 299 -3.86 -8.60 32.20
C LEU A 299 -4.56 -7.23 32.27
N LYS A 300 -5.75 -7.09 31.65
CA LYS A 300 -6.52 -5.85 31.68
C LYS A 300 -6.99 -5.49 33.09
N GLU A 301 -7.50 -6.46 33.86
CA GLU A 301 -7.87 -6.26 35.26
C GLU A 301 -6.67 -5.88 36.12
N LEU A 302 -5.54 -6.55 35.92
CA LEU A 302 -4.28 -6.25 36.61
C LEU A 302 -3.86 -4.80 36.35
N LEU A 303 -3.83 -4.38 35.08
CA LEU A 303 -3.45 -3.03 34.69
C LEU A 303 -4.42 -1.98 35.24
N HIS A 304 -5.73 -2.27 35.25
CA HIS A 304 -6.74 -1.37 35.78
C HIS A 304 -6.58 -1.18 37.30
N CYS A 305 -6.33 -2.27 38.05
CA CYS A 305 -6.11 -2.20 39.49
C CYS A 305 -4.88 -1.36 39.87
N TYR A 306 -3.81 -1.44 39.09
CA TYR A 306 -2.56 -0.73 39.38
C TYR A 306 -2.40 0.60 38.63
N HIS A 307 -3.41 1.01 37.87
CA HIS A 307 -3.37 2.28 37.15
C HIS A 307 -3.31 3.44 38.15
N LYS A 308 -2.32 4.33 37.98
CA LYS A 308 -2.02 5.45 38.88
C LYS A 308 -1.70 5.07 40.33
N GLU A 309 -1.53 3.80 40.67
CA GLU A 309 -1.00 3.40 41.98
C GLU A 309 0.53 3.53 42.02
N ALA A 310 1.07 3.86 43.20
CA ALA A 310 2.52 3.84 43.41
C ALA A 310 2.97 2.39 43.64
N LEU A 311 3.59 1.80 42.62
CA LEU A 311 4.10 0.44 42.64
C LEU A 311 5.52 0.40 43.16
N ARG A 312 5.82 -0.63 43.96
CA ARG A 312 7.17 -0.93 44.44
C ARG A 312 7.53 -2.37 44.14
N THR A 313 8.52 -2.57 43.28
CA THR A 313 9.00 -3.90 42.87
C THR A 313 10.52 -3.83 42.69
N ASP A 314 11.24 -4.87 43.13
CA ASP A 314 12.70 -5.01 42.99
C ASP A 314 13.52 -3.77 43.44
N GLY A 315 13.03 -3.04 44.44
CA GLY A 315 13.69 -1.86 45.00
C GLY A 315 13.35 -0.52 44.32
N TYR A 316 12.58 -0.52 43.23
CA TYR A 316 12.18 0.69 42.49
C TYR A 316 10.77 1.13 42.87
N THR A 317 10.50 2.44 42.83
CA THR A 317 9.14 2.99 42.98
C THR A 317 8.76 3.71 41.70
N PHE A 318 7.59 3.41 41.14
CA PHE A 318 7.09 3.99 39.91
C PHE A 318 5.56 4.02 39.89
N GLN A 319 4.98 4.79 38.98
CA GLN A 319 3.53 4.92 38.82
C GLN A 319 3.16 4.68 37.37
N LEU A 320 2.08 3.93 37.12
CA LEU A 320 1.59 3.65 35.77
C LEU A 320 0.61 4.74 35.33
N ASN A 321 1.01 5.54 34.35
CA ASN A 321 0.17 6.62 33.85
C ASN A 321 -0.37 6.31 32.46
N ARG A 322 0.47 5.90 31.52
CA ARG A 322 0.05 5.72 30.12
C ARG A 322 0.74 4.54 29.45
N CYS A 323 -0.05 3.65 28.88
CA CYS A 323 0.43 2.53 28.07
C CYS A 323 0.84 3.04 26.67
N CYS A 324 1.93 2.53 26.13
CA CYS A 324 2.24 2.63 24.71
C CYS A 324 1.77 1.33 24.03
N PRO A 325 0.63 1.31 23.30
CA PRO A 325 0.05 0.08 22.74
C PRO A 325 0.71 -0.33 21.42
N PRO A 326 0.55 -1.58 20.95
CA PRO A 326 0.96 -2.01 19.60
C PRO A 326 0.35 -1.13 18.51
N SER A 327 1.10 -0.86 17.45
CA SER A 327 0.66 0.00 16.33
C SER A 327 0.84 -0.73 14.99
N PRO A 328 -0.07 -0.58 14.00
CA PRO A 328 -0.02 -1.36 12.77
C PRO A 328 1.23 -1.19 11.91
N LYS A 329 1.95 -0.06 12.06
CA LYS A 329 3.19 0.26 11.33
C LYS A 329 4.45 -0.04 12.16
N ASP A 330 4.34 -0.78 13.26
CA ASP A 330 5.47 -1.12 14.11
C ASP A 330 6.42 -2.12 13.45
N LYS A 331 7.64 -1.67 13.16
CA LYS A 331 8.72 -2.54 12.71
C LYS A 331 9.49 -3.10 13.90
N SER A 332 9.32 -4.40 14.17
CA SER A 332 9.98 -5.12 15.26
C SER A 332 10.68 -6.38 14.74
N ASN A 333 11.40 -7.07 15.62
CA ASN A 333 12.00 -8.38 15.35
C ASN A 333 10.99 -9.51 15.07
N LEU A 334 9.69 -9.22 15.16
CA LEU A 334 8.61 -10.14 14.83
C LEU A 334 8.27 -10.14 13.34
N LEU A 335 8.64 -9.08 12.61
CA LEU A 335 8.39 -8.96 11.17
C LEU A 335 9.59 -9.44 10.36
N ILE A 336 9.32 -10.16 9.27
CA ILE A 336 10.27 -10.68 8.31
C ILE A 336 10.28 -9.76 7.09
N CYS A 337 11.39 -9.06 6.87
CA CYS A 337 11.61 -8.27 5.65
C CYS A 337 12.07 -9.19 4.52
N ARG A 338 11.39 -9.14 3.36
CA ARG A 338 11.76 -9.88 2.15
C ARG A 338 12.52 -8.95 1.20
N ASN A 339 13.70 -9.35 0.73
CA ASN A 339 14.61 -8.51 -0.08
C ASN A 339 14.04 -8.05 -1.45
N ASN A 340 12.90 -8.59 -1.90
CA ASN A 340 12.26 -8.18 -3.16
C ASN A 340 11.31 -6.98 -3.02
N GLN A 341 11.04 -6.52 -1.79
CA GLN A 341 10.46 -5.20 -1.54
C GLN A 341 11.59 -4.32 -1.03
N GLY A 342 12.18 -3.53 -1.95
CA GLY A 342 13.29 -2.66 -1.61
C GLY A 342 12.96 -1.85 -0.37
N VAL A 343 13.90 -1.86 0.58
CA VAL A 343 13.82 -1.28 1.93
C VAL A 343 13.02 0.04 1.94
N GLU A 344 11.71 -0.05 2.17
CA GLU A 344 10.91 1.08 2.61
C GLU A 344 11.21 1.23 4.09
N VAL A 345 12.31 1.89 4.44
CA VAL A 345 12.45 2.51 5.76
C VAL A 345 11.68 3.82 5.63
N PRO A 346 10.48 3.96 6.24
CA PRO A 346 10.04 5.29 6.59
C PRO A 346 11.10 5.78 7.58
N LEU A 347 11.92 6.73 7.15
CA LEU A 347 12.68 7.55 8.07
C LEU A 347 11.71 7.95 9.18
N SER A 348 12.16 7.76 10.42
CA SER A 348 11.48 8.14 11.66
C SER A 348 10.52 9.31 11.46
N PRO A 349 9.27 9.27 11.98
CA PRO A 349 8.38 10.40 11.88
C PRO A 349 9.07 11.56 12.58
N SER A 350 9.69 12.45 11.80
CA SER A 350 10.10 13.71 12.34
C SER A 350 8.80 14.38 12.78
N LEU A 351 8.80 14.90 13.99
CA LEU A 351 7.72 15.71 14.59
C LEU A 351 7.55 17.04 13.83
N HIS A 352 7.70 17.02 12.51
CA HIS A 352 7.33 18.12 11.65
C HIS A 352 5.82 18.01 11.51
N LYS A 353 5.11 18.70 12.41
CA LYS A 353 3.80 19.27 12.06
C LYS A 353 3.88 19.66 10.60
N HIS A 354 2.95 19.18 9.78
CA HIS A 354 2.85 19.55 8.37
C HIS A 354 2.78 21.08 8.27
N ASN A 355 3.93 21.75 8.23
CA ASN A 355 4.03 23.10 7.76
C ASN A 355 3.87 22.96 6.25
N ILE A 356 2.61 22.98 5.81
CA ILE A 356 2.22 23.13 4.42
C ILE A 356 2.67 24.55 4.01
N SER A 357 3.98 24.78 3.87
CA SER A 357 4.53 26.09 3.52
C SER A 357 4.17 26.52 2.10
N GLN A 358 3.45 25.68 1.36
CA GLN A 358 2.93 25.98 0.03
C GLN A 358 1.71 25.10 -0.27
N MET A 359 0.55 25.75 -0.42
CA MET A 359 -0.71 25.10 -0.79
C MET A 359 -0.71 24.75 -2.27
N VAL A 360 -1.23 23.57 -2.61
CA VAL A 360 -1.36 23.09 -3.99
C VAL A 360 -2.81 22.75 -4.31
N PHE A 361 -3.35 23.48 -5.27
CA PHE A 361 -4.66 23.28 -5.87
C PHE A 361 -4.70 23.94 -7.25
N HIS A 362 -5.67 23.56 -8.07
CA HIS A 362 -5.90 24.22 -9.35
C HIS A 362 -6.59 25.57 -9.13
N LYS A 363 -6.13 26.61 -9.83
CA LYS A 363 -6.76 27.94 -9.80
C LYS A 363 -7.82 28.03 -10.89
N ILE A 364 -9.06 28.27 -10.49
CA ILE A 364 -10.21 28.48 -11.36
C ILE A 364 -10.47 29.98 -11.47
N ARG A 365 -10.69 30.46 -12.70
CA ARG A 365 -10.98 31.88 -12.93
C ARG A 365 -12.45 32.17 -12.63
N LYS A 366 -12.77 33.39 -12.24
CA LYS A 366 -14.13 33.74 -11.79
C LYS A 366 -15.13 33.71 -12.95
N GLU A 367 -14.69 34.11 -14.14
CA GLU A 367 -15.44 34.09 -15.39
C GLU A 367 -15.87 32.68 -15.84
N ASP A 368 -15.16 31.65 -15.36
CA ASP A 368 -15.45 30.25 -15.65
C ASP A 368 -16.51 29.66 -14.69
N LEU A 369 -17.03 30.45 -13.73
CA LEU A 369 -17.98 30.00 -12.72
C LEU A 369 -19.31 30.76 -12.78
N VAL A 370 -20.40 30.01 -12.69
CA VAL A 370 -21.76 30.54 -12.50
C VAL A 370 -22.27 30.06 -11.15
N ILE A 371 -22.68 30.97 -10.27
CA ILE A 371 -23.25 30.66 -8.95
C ILE A 371 -24.78 30.73 -9.06
N ASN A 372 -25.46 29.70 -8.59
CA ASN A 372 -26.91 29.57 -8.64
C ASN A 372 -27.51 29.66 -7.22
N GLU A 373 -28.35 28.70 -6.83
CA GLU A 373 -29.07 28.68 -5.55
C GLU A 373 -28.18 28.28 -4.35
N SER A 374 -28.58 28.75 -3.16
CA SER A 374 -27.93 28.40 -1.90
C SER A 374 -28.40 27.04 -1.41
N LEU A 375 -27.47 26.12 -1.17
CA LEU A 375 -27.72 24.79 -0.62
C LEU A 375 -27.69 24.76 0.91
N GLY A 376 -27.10 25.78 1.54
CA GLY A 376 -27.07 25.92 3.00
C GLY A 376 -25.79 26.55 3.53
N GLN A 377 -25.50 26.27 4.81
CA GLN A 377 -24.36 26.85 5.52
C GLN A 377 -23.52 25.76 6.21
N GLY A 378 -22.21 25.91 6.08
CA GLY A 378 -21.19 25.23 6.87
C GLY A 378 -20.64 26.16 7.95
N THR A 379 -19.65 25.69 8.71
CA THR A 379 -18.97 26.55 9.69
C THR A 379 -18.23 27.67 8.96
N PHE A 380 -18.71 28.91 9.14
CA PHE A 380 -18.18 30.13 8.51
C PHE A 380 -18.22 30.14 6.97
N THR A 381 -18.93 29.21 6.34
CA THR A 381 -19.00 29.10 4.88
C THR A 381 -20.45 29.04 4.40
N LYS A 382 -20.73 29.65 3.24
CA LYS A 382 -22.00 29.53 2.52
C LYS A 382 -21.81 28.59 1.34
N ILE A 383 -22.76 27.68 1.13
CA ILE A 383 -22.66 26.61 0.13
C ILE A 383 -23.70 26.87 -0.95
N PHE A 384 -23.28 26.91 -2.20
CA PHE A 384 -24.12 27.16 -3.37
C PHE A 384 -23.96 26.04 -4.38
N CYS A 385 -24.99 25.77 -5.18
CA CYS A 385 -24.79 25.05 -6.43
C CYS A 385 -24.34 26.03 -7.52
N GLY A 386 -23.73 25.51 -8.57
CA GLY A 386 -23.25 26.32 -9.67
C GLY A 386 -22.80 25.47 -10.84
N VAL A 387 -22.28 26.14 -11.86
CA VAL A 387 -21.74 25.52 -13.06
C VAL A 387 -20.32 26.03 -13.29
N ARG A 388 -19.38 25.10 -13.50
CA ARG A 388 -18.03 25.38 -13.98
C ARG A 388 -17.98 25.17 -15.49
N LYS A 389 -17.39 26.13 -16.20
CA LYS A 389 -17.09 26.04 -17.63
C LYS A 389 -15.60 25.71 -17.80
N GLU A 390 -15.29 24.67 -18.56
CA GLU A 390 -13.93 24.28 -18.89
C GLU A 390 -13.76 24.25 -20.40
N LEU A 391 -12.70 24.87 -20.90
CA LEU A 391 -12.36 24.83 -22.31
C LEU A 391 -11.66 23.49 -22.62
N GLY A 392 -12.29 22.67 -23.46
CA GLY A 392 -11.73 21.43 -24.00
C GLY A 392 -10.94 21.67 -25.28
N ASP A 393 -10.63 20.58 -25.97
CA ASP A 393 -9.97 20.65 -27.29
C ASP A 393 -10.91 21.27 -28.36
N TYR A 394 -10.32 21.83 -29.41
CA TYR A 394 -11.03 22.46 -30.54
C TYR A 394 -11.99 23.62 -30.18
N GLY A 395 -11.87 24.16 -28.97
CA GLY A 395 -12.71 25.26 -28.50
C GLY A 395 -14.07 24.84 -27.95
N GLU A 396 -14.30 23.53 -27.75
CA GLU A 396 -15.50 23.04 -27.07
C GLU A 396 -15.52 23.50 -25.61
N VAL A 397 -16.67 24.01 -25.13
CA VAL A 397 -16.82 24.43 -23.73
C VAL A 397 -17.66 23.40 -22.99
N HIS A 398 -17.03 22.67 -22.08
CA HIS A 398 -17.69 21.70 -21.22
C HIS A 398 -18.28 22.40 -19.99
N GLN A 399 -19.52 22.08 -19.65
CA GLN A 399 -20.20 22.56 -18.46
C GLN A 399 -20.32 21.44 -17.44
N ILE A 400 -19.92 21.71 -16.21
CA ILE A 400 -19.88 20.75 -15.12
C ILE A 400 -20.65 21.33 -13.94
N ASP A 401 -21.63 20.60 -13.43
CA ASP A 401 -22.34 20.98 -12.21
C ASP A 401 -21.41 20.85 -10.99
N VAL A 402 -21.36 21.90 -10.18
CA VAL A 402 -20.43 22.03 -9.06
C VAL A 402 -21.10 22.55 -7.80
N VAL A 403 -20.50 22.25 -6.66
CA VAL A 403 -20.75 22.96 -5.40
C VAL A 403 -19.69 24.03 -5.22
N ILE A 404 -20.13 25.23 -4.86
CA ILE A 404 -19.27 26.38 -4.61
C ILE A 404 -19.41 26.74 -3.13
N LYS A 405 -18.34 26.50 -2.37
CA LYS A 405 -18.25 26.83 -0.95
C LYS A 405 -17.50 28.14 -0.79
N ILE A 406 -18.15 29.14 -0.21
CA ILE A 406 -17.63 30.51 -0.09
C ILE A 406 -17.36 30.78 1.39
N LEU A 407 -16.12 31.15 1.72
CA LEU A 407 -15.77 31.63 3.06
C LEU A 407 -16.42 33.00 3.31
N ASP A 408 -17.10 33.14 4.45
CA ASP A 408 -17.74 34.41 4.80
C ASP A 408 -16.66 35.49 5.05
N LYS A 409 -16.92 36.70 4.55
CA LYS A 409 -16.00 37.85 4.67
C LYS A 409 -15.68 38.19 6.13
N ALA A 410 -16.63 37.98 7.04
CA ALA A 410 -16.42 38.20 8.47
C ALA A 410 -15.36 37.26 9.08
N HIS A 411 -15.07 36.14 8.41
CA HIS A 411 -14.23 35.04 8.88
C HIS A 411 -12.98 34.83 8.00
N ARG A 412 -12.54 35.88 7.29
CA ARG A 412 -11.40 35.82 6.37
C ARG A 412 -10.07 35.45 7.05
N SER A 413 -9.97 35.65 8.36
CA SER A 413 -8.83 35.18 9.17
C SER A 413 -8.60 33.66 9.10
N PHE A 414 -9.62 32.88 8.73
CA PHE A 414 -9.53 31.42 8.56
C PHE A 414 -9.25 30.97 7.12
N SER A 415 -8.96 31.91 6.21
CA SER A 415 -8.68 31.61 4.80
C SER A 415 -7.54 30.61 4.62
N GLU A 416 -6.49 30.70 5.43
CA GLU A 416 -5.38 29.75 5.40
C GLU A 416 -5.86 28.32 5.62
N SER A 417 -6.55 28.06 6.74
CA SER A 417 -7.09 26.73 7.05
C SER A 417 -8.13 26.25 6.02
N PHE A 418 -8.93 27.16 5.47
CA PHE A 418 -9.87 26.84 4.39
C PHE A 418 -9.15 26.35 3.12
N PHE A 419 -8.02 26.97 2.77
CA PHE A 419 -7.21 26.58 1.62
C PHE A 419 -6.30 25.36 1.89
N GLU A 420 -5.91 25.11 3.14
CA GLU A 420 -5.29 23.84 3.54
C GLU A 420 -6.23 22.67 3.26
N ALA A 421 -7.50 22.79 3.63
CA ALA A 421 -8.51 21.76 3.33
C ALA A 421 -8.70 21.56 1.81
N ALA A 422 -8.80 22.65 1.04
CA ALA A 422 -8.84 22.57 -0.42
C ALA A 422 -7.61 21.87 -1.01
N SER A 423 -6.43 22.22 -0.48
CA SER A 423 -5.16 21.65 -0.92
C SER A 423 -5.06 20.17 -0.61
N MET A 424 -5.47 19.74 0.60
CA MET A 424 -5.53 18.33 0.97
C MET A 424 -6.42 17.57 0.00
N MET A 425 -7.66 18.01 -0.22
CA MET A 425 -8.60 17.31 -1.10
C MET A 425 -8.18 17.31 -2.56
N SER A 426 -7.46 18.32 -3.05
CA SER A 426 -6.91 18.34 -4.43
C SER A 426 -5.77 17.36 -4.68
N GLN A 427 -5.11 16.86 -3.62
CA GLN A 427 -4.01 15.92 -3.70
C GLN A 427 -4.46 14.46 -3.52
N LEU A 428 -5.76 14.23 -3.38
CA LEU A 428 -6.35 12.92 -3.13
C LEU A 428 -7.20 12.47 -4.32
N SER A 429 -7.14 11.16 -4.59
CA SER A 429 -7.97 10.52 -5.61
C SER A 429 -8.44 9.18 -5.06
N TYR A 430 -9.69 9.12 -4.65
CA TYR A 430 -10.34 7.92 -4.13
C TYR A 430 -11.84 7.95 -4.41
N LYS A 431 -12.43 6.80 -4.75
CA LYS A 431 -13.84 6.71 -5.21
C LYS A 431 -14.86 7.26 -4.20
N HIS A 432 -14.59 7.15 -2.90
CA HIS A 432 -15.44 7.65 -1.82
C HIS A 432 -14.96 8.97 -1.21
N LEU A 433 -14.05 9.70 -1.85
CA LEU A 433 -13.71 11.08 -1.51
C LEU A 433 -14.30 12.03 -2.56
N LEU A 434 -14.82 13.17 -2.11
CA LEU A 434 -15.40 14.17 -2.98
C LEU A 434 -14.29 14.87 -3.78
N LEU A 435 -14.47 14.98 -5.10
CA LEU A 435 -13.46 15.62 -5.94
C LEU A 435 -13.44 17.14 -5.71
N ASN A 436 -12.26 17.69 -5.41
CA ASN A 436 -12.03 19.12 -5.38
C ASN A 436 -11.45 19.61 -6.71
N TYR A 437 -12.24 20.34 -7.48
CA TYR A 437 -11.83 20.85 -8.80
C TYR A 437 -10.77 21.95 -8.71
N GLY A 438 -10.78 22.72 -7.62
CA GLY A 438 -9.84 23.81 -7.40
C GLY A 438 -10.44 24.94 -6.56
N VAL A 439 -9.76 26.08 -6.58
CA VAL A 439 -10.19 27.28 -5.85
C VAL A 439 -10.24 28.48 -6.77
N CYS A 440 -11.16 29.40 -6.49
CA CYS A 440 -11.20 30.70 -7.14
C CYS A 440 -10.78 31.78 -6.14
N LEU A 441 -9.64 32.42 -6.43
CA LEU A 441 -9.12 33.55 -5.65
C LEU A 441 -9.56 34.84 -6.34
N SER A 442 -10.63 35.46 -5.82
CA SER A 442 -11.13 36.74 -6.33
C SER A 442 -11.41 37.72 -5.17
N LEU A 443 -12.55 38.41 -5.18
CA LEU A 443 -13.04 39.19 -4.03
C LEU A 443 -13.52 38.29 -2.87
N LEU A 444 -13.78 37.01 -3.17
CA LEU A 444 -14.22 36.00 -2.23
C LEU A 444 -13.31 34.78 -2.36
N ASP A 445 -13.05 34.12 -1.23
CA ASP A 445 -12.31 32.86 -1.16
C ASP A 445 -13.28 31.70 -1.40
N MET A 446 -13.15 31.05 -2.55
CA MET A 446 -14.12 30.05 -3.03
C MET A 446 -13.44 28.71 -3.31
N MET A 447 -14.03 27.63 -2.82
CA MET A 447 -13.67 26.24 -3.14
C MET A 447 -14.74 25.64 -4.06
N VAL A 448 -14.31 24.97 -5.12
CA VAL A 448 -15.20 24.40 -6.15
C VAL A 448 -15.07 22.89 -6.15
N GLN A 449 -16.17 22.21 -5.83
CA GLN A 449 -16.20 20.77 -5.59
C GLN A 449 -17.25 20.07 -6.45
N GLU A 450 -17.14 18.75 -6.51
CA GLU A 450 -18.15 17.88 -7.09
C GLU A 450 -19.54 18.06 -6.45
N TYR A 451 -20.58 18.04 -7.27
CA TYR A 451 -21.97 18.17 -6.83
C TYR A 451 -22.54 16.84 -6.30
N GLY A 452 -22.92 16.83 -5.02
CA GLY A 452 -23.58 15.69 -4.38
C GLY A 452 -25.09 15.69 -4.61
N LYS A 453 -25.56 14.90 -5.57
CA LYS A 453 -26.95 14.89 -6.07
C LYS A 453 -28.04 14.82 -4.99
N PHE A 454 -27.83 14.04 -3.93
CA PHE A 454 -28.84 13.85 -2.87
C PHE A 454 -28.52 14.59 -1.56
N GLY A 455 -27.47 15.42 -1.56
CA GLY A 455 -27.06 16.21 -0.40
C GLY A 455 -26.44 15.37 0.73
N SER A 456 -26.45 15.91 1.94
CA SER A 456 -25.82 15.29 3.10
C SER A 456 -26.60 14.09 3.64
N LEU A 457 -25.86 13.11 4.14
CA LEU A 457 -26.37 11.83 4.60
C LEU A 457 -27.28 11.99 5.82
N ASP A 458 -26.95 12.89 6.75
CA ASP A 458 -27.78 13.16 7.94
C ASP A 458 -29.20 13.59 7.56
N THR A 459 -29.32 14.51 6.60
CA THR A 459 -30.59 15.05 6.12
C THR A 459 -31.33 13.99 5.31
N TYR A 460 -30.62 13.18 4.53
CA TYR A 460 -31.19 12.08 3.79
C TYR A 460 -31.83 11.03 4.71
N LEU A 461 -31.09 10.59 5.74
CA LEU A 461 -31.55 9.59 6.70
C LEU A 461 -32.78 10.09 7.49
N LYS A 462 -32.78 11.35 7.94
CA LYS A 462 -33.94 11.97 8.62
C LYS A 462 -35.19 11.95 7.75
N LYS A 463 -35.06 12.24 6.45
CA LYS A 463 -36.18 12.25 5.49
C LYS A 463 -36.65 10.85 5.09
N ASN A 464 -35.81 9.83 5.20
CA ASN A 464 -36.05 8.49 4.63
C ASN A 464 -35.97 7.36 5.67
N ARG A 465 -36.33 7.64 6.93
CA ARG A 465 -36.18 6.68 8.05
C ARG A 465 -36.84 5.31 7.80
N SER A 466 -37.99 5.29 7.13
CA SER A 466 -38.77 4.07 6.88
C SER A 466 -38.25 3.24 5.70
N SER A 467 -37.49 3.82 4.77
CA SER A 467 -37.02 3.12 3.57
C SER A 467 -35.59 2.62 3.67
N VAL A 468 -34.81 3.11 4.65
CA VAL A 468 -33.41 2.73 4.84
C VAL A 468 -33.29 1.60 5.88
N ASN A 469 -32.97 0.40 5.40
CA ASN A 469 -32.74 -0.78 6.25
C ASN A 469 -31.31 -0.82 6.82
N ILE A 470 -31.01 -1.84 7.63
CA ILE A 470 -29.70 -1.99 8.26
C ILE A 470 -28.59 -2.34 7.26
N ILE A 471 -28.89 -3.15 6.25
CA ILE A 471 -27.92 -3.55 5.20
C ILE A 471 -27.42 -2.30 4.46
N TRP A 472 -28.34 -1.40 4.11
CA TRP A 472 -28.03 -0.12 3.49
C TRP A 472 -27.10 0.73 4.38
N LYS A 473 -27.39 0.79 5.68
CA LYS A 473 -26.57 1.56 6.65
C LYS A 473 -25.17 0.99 6.78
N LEU A 474 -25.04 -0.34 6.81
CA LEU A 474 -23.75 -1.01 6.88
C LEU A 474 -22.94 -0.81 5.61
N GLU A 475 -23.59 -0.82 4.44
CA GLU A 475 -22.92 -0.55 3.17
C GLU A 475 -22.34 0.87 3.15
N VAL A 476 -23.11 1.87 3.60
CA VAL A 476 -22.61 3.25 3.74
C VAL A 476 -21.49 3.35 4.78
N ALA A 477 -21.60 2.66 5.92
CA ALA A 477 -20.56 2.62 6.94
C ALA A 477 -19.25 2.01 6.40
N LYS A 478 -19.35 0.94 5.60
CA LYS A 478 -18.21 0.28 4.94
C LYS A 478 -17.53 1.22 3.96
N GLN A 479 -18.28 1.88 3.09
CA GLN A 479 -17.73 2.86 2.14
C GLN A 479 -17.00 4.01 2.85
N LEU A 480 -17.57 4.51 3.96
CA LEU A 480 -16.92 5.51 4.78
C LEU A 480 -15.64 4.97 5.45
N ALA A 481 -15.67 3.76 6.02
CA ALA A 481 -14.50 3.15 6.64
C ALA A 481 -13.34 2.98 5.65
N TRP A 482 -13.64 2.60 4.40
CA TRP A 482 -12.66 2.53 3.32
C TRP A 482 -12.07 3.89 2.93
N ALA A 483 -12.91 4.94 2.85
CA ALA A 483 -12.42 6.30 2.63
C ALA A 483 -11.47 6.74 3.75
N MET A 484 -11.80 6.41 5.00
CA MET A 484 -10.96 6.73 6.16
C MET A 484 -9.69 5.89 6.22
N HIS A 485 -9.74 4.62 5.81
CA HIS A 485 -8.55 3.78 5.67
C HIS A 485 -7.56 4.35 4.65
N TYR A 486 -8.05 4.83 3.50
CA TYR A 486 -7.22 5.49 2.49
C TYR A 486 -6.50 6.73 3.04
N LEU A 487 -7.18 7.53 3.87
CA LEU A 487 -6.57 8.69 4.54
C LEU A 487 -5.53 8.27 5.60
N GLU A 488 -5.84 7.25 6.41
CA GLU A 488 -4.94 6.71 7.42
C GLU A 488 -3.66 6.14 6.80
N ASP A 489 -3.76 5.44 5.67
CA ASP A 489 -2.61 4.88 4.98
C ASP A 489 -1.64 5.98 4.50
N LYS A 490 -2.21 7.06 3.95
CA LYS A 490 -1.49 8.29 3.55
C LYS A 490 -1.07 9.19 4.72
N ASN A 491 -1.37 8.80 5.96
CA ASN A 491 -1.08 9.57 7.18
C ASN A 491 -1.70 10.98 7.16
N LEU A 492 -2.92 11.10 6.64
CA LEU A 492 -3.68 12.35 6.57
C LEU A 492 -4.86 12.31 7.54
N ILE A 493 -5.13 13.46 8.18
CA ILE A 493 -6.20 13.62 9.17
C ILE A 493 -7.32 14.45 8.55
N HIS A 494 -8.54 13.93 8.54
CA HIS A 494 -9.72 14.67 8.10
C HIS A 494 -10.17 15.66 9.18
N GLY A 495 -10.31 15.22 10.43
CA GLY A 495 -10.59 16.06 11.60
C GLY A 495 -12.05 16.53 11.75
N ASN A 496 -12.92 16.26 10.78
CA ASN A 496 -14.34 16.65 10.81
C ASN A 496 -15.27 15.59 10.17
N VAL A 497 -15.17 14.34 10.62
CA VAL A 497 -16.00 13.23 10.13
C VAL A 497 -17.37 13.27 10.82
N CYS A 498 -18.43 13.57 10.06
CA CYS A 498 -19.83 13.57 10.51
C CYS A 498 -20.76 13.28 9.32
N ALA A 499 -21.99 12.79 9.53
CA ALA A 499 -22.89 12.47 8.42
C ALA A 499 -23.31 13.72 7.61
N LYS A 500 -23.18 14.93 8.18
CA LYS A 500 -23.35 16.19 7.43
C LYS A 500 -22.29 16.36 6.32
N ASN A 501 -21.07 15.88 6.55
CA ASN A 501 -19.96 15.93 5.60
C ASN A 501 -19.89 14.67 4.71
N VAL A 502 -20.77 13.70 4.90
CA VAL A 502 -20.90 12.55 3.99
C VAL A 502 -22.02 12.84 3.02
N LEU A 503 -21.73 12.86 1.71
CA LEU A 503 -22.71 13.16 0.67
C LEU A 503 -23.19 11.88 0.00
N LEU A 504 -24.50 11.75 -0.19
CA LEU A 504 -25.09 10.65 -0.95
C LEU A 504 -25.11 10.99 -2.44
N ILE A 505 -24.45 10.17 -3.25
CA ILE A 505 -24.30 10.35 -4.70
C ILE A 505 -25.29 9.48 -5.46
N ARG A 506 -25.40 8.19 -5.10
CA ARG A 506 -26.37 7.23 -5.64
C ARG A 506 -27.24 6.65 -4.51
N LYS A 507 -28.54 6.53 -4.76
CA LYS A 507 -29.47 5.76 -3.91
C LYS A 507 -29.42 4.28 -4.28
N GLU A 508 -29.78 3.44 -3.33
CA GLU A 508 -30.04 2.03 -3.64
C GLU A 508 -31.19 1.95 -4.67
N ASP A 509 -30.97 1.18 -5.73
CA ASP A 509 -32.02 0.78 -6.66
C ASP A 509 -32.08 -0.73 -6.77
N ARG A 510 -33.11 -1.29 -6.13
CA ARG A 510 -33.39 -2.73 -6.09
C ARG A 510 -33.72 -3.33 -7.45
N LYS A 511 -34.13 -2.52 -8.43
CA LYS A 511 -34.44 -3.02 -9.78
C LYS A 511 -33.17 -3.30 -10.57
N THR A 512 -32.17 -2.45 -10.42
CA THR A 512 -30.86 -2.58 -11.07
C THR A 512 -29.84 -3.32 -10.22
N GLY A 513 -30.15 -3.58 -8.94
CA GLY A 513 -29.22 -4.18 -7.97
C GLY A 513 -28.14 -3.20 -7.50
N SER A 514 -28.27 -1.90 -7.78
CA SER A 514 -27.24 -0.92 -7.46
C SER A 514 -27.29 -0.52 -5.98
N LEU A 515 -26.13 -0.61 -5.32
CA LEU A 515 -25.93 -0.25 -3.92
C LEU A 515 -25.88 1.27 -3.73
N PRO A 516 -26.19 1.79 -2.51
CA PRO A 516 -25.94 3.20 -2.22
C PRO A 516 -24.48 3.57 -2.47
N PHE A 517 -24.22 4.82 -2.82
CA PHE A 517 -22.85 5.30 -3.01
C PHE A 517 -22.65 6.66 -2.34
N ILE A 518 -21.66 6.74 -1.45
CA ILE A 518 -21.31 7.97 -0.72
C ILE A 518 -19.94 8.51 -1.11
N LYS A 519 -19.76 9.82 -0.88
CA LYS A 519 -18.47 10.50 -0.91
C LYS A 519 -18.30 11.38 0.32
N LEU A 520 -17.16 11.28 1.00
CA LEU A 520 -16.77 12.17 2.09
C LEU A 520 -16.31 13.52 1.51
N SER A 521 -16.95 14.60 1.95
CA SER A 521 -16.65 15.98 1.57
C SER A 521 -15.39 16.51 2.27
N ASP A 522 -15.00 17.76 1.99
CA ASP A 522 -13.87 18.40 2.66
C ASP A 522 -14.14 18.62 4.16
N PRO A 523 -13.08 18.65 5.00
CA PRO A 523 -13.25 18.89 6.43
C PRO A 523 -13.65 20.34 6.77
N GLY A 524 -13.54 21.27 5.82
CA GLY A 524 -13.71 22.70 6.04
C GLY A 524 -12.58 23.30 6.87
N ILE A 525 -12.91 24.27 7.71
CA ILE A 525 -11.95 24.93 8.60
C ILE A 525 -11.53 23.95 9.70
N SER A 526 -10.22 23.82 9.89
CA SER A 526 -9.61 22.90 10.86
C SER A 526 -10.05 23.20 12.28
N ILE A 527 -10.29 22.15 13.07
CA ILE A 527 -10.60 22.29 14.50
C ILE A 527 -9.47 22.94 15.30
N THR A 528 -8.22 22.92 14.79
CA THR A 528 -7.05 23.51 15.44
C THR A 528 -7.11 25.04 15.54
N VAL A 529 -7.90 25.69 14.68
CA VAL A 529 -8.04 27.15 14.62
C VAL A 529 -9.43 27.64 15.02
N LEU A 530 -10.41 26.74 15.19
CA LEU A 530 -11.77 27.13 15.54
C LEU A 530 -11.87 27.63 16.99
N PRO A 531 -12.74 28.62 17.27
CA PRO A 531 -13.04 29.03 18.65
C PRO A 531 -13.60 27.88 19.49
N LYS A 532 -13.31 27.88 20.78
CA LYS A 532 -13.69 26.79 21.71
C LYS A 532 -15.20 26.58 21.76
N GLU A 533 -15.98 27.65 21.66
CA GLU A 533 -17.45 27.60 21.67
C GLU A 533 -17.98 26.78 20.49
N VAL A 534 -17.39 26.98 19.30
CA VAL A 534 -17.73 26.24 18.09
C VAL A 534 -17.31 24.76 18.19
N LEU A 535 -16.20 24.48 18.86
CA LEU A 535 -15.77 23.09 19.11
C LEU A 535 -16.74 22.36 20.05
N VAL A 536 -17.19 23.02 21.11
CA VAL A 536 -18.16 22.46 22.08
C VAL A 536 -19.51 22.18 21.40
N GLU A 537 -19.95 23.02 20.46
CA GLU A 537 -21.17 22.77 19.68
C GLU A 537 -21.09 21.53 18.78
N ARG A 538 -19.87 21.12 18.41
CA ARG A 538 -19.58 19.92 17.62
C ARG A 538 -19.38 18.66 18.46
N ILE A 539 -19.55 18.71 19.79
CA ILE A 539 -19.64 17.49 20.59
C ILE A 539 -20.91 16.70 20.17
N PRO A 540 -20.81 15.38 19.91
CA PRO A 540 -19.68 14.51 20.26
C PRO A 540 -18.74 14.12 19.11
N TRP A 541 -18.80 14.74 17.93
CA TRP A 541 -17.89 14.38 16.82
C TRP A 541 -16.44 14.85 17.05
N VAL A 542 -16.23 15.95 17.77
CA VAL A 542 -14.89 16.41 18.17
C VAL A 542 -14.47 15.66 19.43
N PRO A 543 -13.36 14.91 19.41
CA PRO A 543 -12.97 14.06 20.53
C PRO A 543 -12.49 14.88 21.74
N PRO A 544 -12.56 14.32 22.96
CA PRO A 544 -12.26 15.03 24.21
C PRO A 544 -10.84 15.62 24.26
N GLU A 545 -9.84 14.93 23.72
CA GLU A 545 -8.46 15.44 23.70
C GLU A 545 -8.28 16.72 22.87
N CYS A 546 -9.12 16.92 21.84
CA CYS A 546 -9.12 18.12 20.99
C CYS A 546 -9.96 19.26 21.58
N ILE A 547 -10.92 18.96 22.45
CA ILE A 547 -11.62 19.99 23.24
C ILE A 547 -10.69 20.59 24.30
N ASN A 548 -9.85 19.76 24.91
CA ASN A 548 -8.87 20.18 25.91
C ASN A 548 -7.72 20.97 25.28
N ASP A 549 -7.12 20.44 24.22
CA ASP A 549 -6.10 21.13 23.43
C ASP A 549 -6.28 20.76 21.94
N PRO A 550 -6.74 21.71 21.11
CA PRO A 550 -6.93 21.48 19.68
C PRO A 550 -5.66 21.03 18.94
N GLN A 551 -4.47 21.28 19.49
CA GLN A 551 -3.19 20.84 18.90
C GLN A 551 -2.98 19.32 18.99
N ASN A 552 -3.80 18.60 19.76
CA ASN A 552 -3.78 17.13 19.84
C ASN A 552 -4.47 16.42 18.66
N LEU A 553 -4.84 17.16 17.61
CA LEU A 553 -5.37 16.59 16.37
C LEU A 553 -4.45 15.49 15.84
N SER A 554 -5.00 14.28 15.66
CA SER A 554 -4.23 13.10 15.24
C SER A 554 -5.08 12.15 14.39
N LEU A 555 -4.46 11.09 13.83
CA LEU A 555 -5.20 10.02 13.14
C LEU A 555 -6.23 9.31 14.06
N ALA A 556 -6.07 9.43 15.38
CA ALA A 556 -7.03 8.90 16.34
C ALA A 556 -8.31 9.75 16.43
N THR A 557 -8.23 11.05 16.10
CA THR A 557 -9.38 11.96 16.07
C THR A 557 -10.44 11.48 15.07
N ASP A 558 -10.00 11.01 13.91
CA ASP A 558 -10.87 10.50 12.86
C ASP A 558 -11.58 9.20 13.24
N LYS A 559 -10.94 8.35 14.05
CA LYS A 559 -11.56 7.11 14.58
C LYS A 559 -12.73 7.44 15.49
N TRP A 560 -12.57 8.44 16.35
CA TRP A 560 -13.65 8.94 17.22
C TRP A 560 -14.80 9.55 16.41
N GLY A 561 -14.46 10.43 15.46
CA GLY A 561 -15.45 11.04 14.56
C GLY A 561 -16.21 9.99 13.75
N PHE A 562 -15.52 8.95 13.27
CA PHE A 562 -16.12 7.80 12.61
C PHE A 562 -17.09 7.04 13.53
N GLY A 563 -16.70 6.71 14.76
CA GLY A 563 -17.58 6.02 15.72
C GLY A 563 -18.86 6.81 16.01
N THR A 564 -18.73 8.12 16.19
CA THR A 564 -19.88 9.02 16.37
C THR A 564 -20.77 9.08 15.12
N THR A 565 -20.15 9.12 13.94
CA THR A 565 -20.87 9.12 12.64
C THR A 565 -21.60 7.80 12.41
N LEU A 566 -20.99 6.67 12.79
CA LEU A 566 -21.59 5.35 12.70
C LEU A 566 -22.84 5.28 13.58
N TRP A 567 -22.78 5.81 14.79
CA TRP A 567 -23.94 5.96 15.66
C TRP A 567 -25.05 6.82 15.02
N GLU A 568 -24.68 7.95 14.41
CA GLU A 568 -25.61 8.85 13.71
C GLU A 568 -26.32 8.15 12.54
N ILE A 569 -25.58 7.37 11.74
CA ILE A 569 -26.12 6.55 10.63
C ILE A 569 -27.14 5.54 11.17
N CYS A 570 -26.77 4.83 12.23
CA CYS A 570 -27.60 3.77 12.82
C CYS A 570 -28.88 4.33 13.46
N SER A 571 -28.80 5.51 14.05
CA SER A 571 -29.94 6.24 14.64
C SER A 571 -30.85 6.93 13.60
N GLY A 572 -30.60 6.74 12.30
CA GLY A 572 -31.44 7.34 11.25
C GLY A 572 -31.21 8.85 11.10
N GLY A 573 -29.98 9.29 11.33
CA GLY A 573 -29.53 10.68 11.20
C GLY A 573 -29.81 11.54 12.43
N ASP A 574 -30.28 10.98 13.54
CA ASP A 574 -30.49 11.76 14.76
C ASP A 574 -29.17 12.35 15.28
N LYS A 575 -29.19 13.63 15.66
CA LYS A 575 -28.04 14.30 16.25
C LYS A 575 -27.76 13.67 17.62
N PRO A 576 -26.57 13.12 17.88
CA PRO A 576 -26.25 12.59 19.18
C PRO A 576 -26.32 13.68 20.25
N LEU A 577 -26.79 13.34 21.45
CA LEU A 577 -26.87 14.25 22.60
C LEU A 577 -27.71 15.53 22.34
N CYS A 578 -28.71 15.48 21.45
CA CYS A 578 -29.52 16.64 21.06
C CYS A 578 -30.31 17.29 22.21
N THR A 579 -30.53 16.60 23.33
CA THR A 579 -31.27 17.10 24.50
C THR A 579 -30.38 17.79 25.54
N LEU A 580 -29.06 17.73 25.40
CA LEU A 580 -28.08 18.17 26.40
C LEU A 580 -27.30 19.40 25.91
N ASP A 581 -27.93 20.57 25.74
CA ASP A 581 -27.20 21.72 25.18
C ASP A 581 -26.22 22.40 26.17
N CYS A 582 -26.52 22.44 27.47
CA CYS A 582 -25.62 23.05 28.49
C CYS A 582 -24.70 22.05 29.21
N SER A 583 -24.81 20.75 28.91
CA SER A 583 -24.14 19.66 29.67
C SER A 583 -23.21 18.80 28.81
N LYS A 584 -22.87 19.21 27.58
CA LYS A 584 -21.98 18.44 26.68
C LYS A 584 -20.57 18.26 27.24
N ASN A 585 -20.07 19.24 28.00
CA ASN A 585 -18.79 19.11 28.69
C ASN A 585 -18.85 18.06 29.80
N LEU A 586 -19.95 18.00 30.55
CA LEU A 586 -20.18 16.99 31.60
C LEU A 586 -20.15 15.56 31.02
N PHE A 587 -20.66 15.37 29.80
CA PHE A 587 -20.57 14.07 29.11
C PHE A 587 -19.12 13.58 28.99
N TYR A 588 -18.16 14.48 28.70
CA TYR A 588 -16.73 14.15 28.63
C TYR A 588 -16.04 14.12 29.99
N GLU A 589 -16.40 15.01 30.91
CA GLU A 589 -15.85 15.03 32.27
C GLU A 589 -16.14 13.71 33.02
N ASP A 590 -17.37 13.21 32.87
CA ASP A 590 -17.82 11.95 33.47
C ASP A 590 -17.46 10.70 32.65
N ARG A 591 -16.82 10.89 31.49
CA ARG A 591 -16.41 9.81 30.56
C ARG A 591 -17.57 8.89 30.11
N HIS A 592 -18.74 9.46 29.85
CA HIS A 592 -19.89 8.71 29.37
C HIS A 592 -19.70 8.20 27.93
N GLN A 593 -20.39 7.10 27.60
CA GLN A 593 -20.49 6.55 26.23
C GLN A 593 -21.83 6.93 25.60
N LEU A 594 -21.91 6.90 24.27
CA LEU A 594 -23.19 7.13 23.58
C LEU A 594 -24.19 6.00 23.90
N PRO A 595 -25.51 6.27 23.84
CA PRO A 595 -26.52 5.24 24.04
C PRO A 595 -26.29 4.06 23.09
N ALA A 596 -26.15 2.85 23.62
CA ALA A 596 -25.86 1.67 22.80
C ALA A 596 -26.98 1.41 21.78
N PRO A 597 -26.65 1.23 20.49
CA PRO A 597 -27.60 0.69 19.53
C PRO A 597 -28.14 -0.67 19.98
N LYS A 598 -29.30 -1.09 19.46
CA LYS A 598 -29.87 -2.43 19.74
C LYS A 598 -28.94 -3.58 19.36
N TRP A 599 -27.98 -3.33 18.46
CA TRP A 599 -27.05 -4.34 17.97
C TRP A 599 -25.72 -4.28 18.72
N THR A 600 -25.46 -5.31 19.53
CA THR A 600 -24.34 -5.36 20.47
C THR A 600 -22.97 -5.32 19.79
N GLU A 601 -22.77 -6.04 18.69
CA GLU A 601 -21.47 -6.10 18.00
C GLU A 601 -21.11 -4.75 17.39
N LEU A 602 -22.09 -4.10 16.76
CA LEU A 602 -21.96 -2.75 16.26
C LEU A 602 -21.75 -1.74 17.40
N ALA A 603 -22.44 -1.90 18.53
CA ALA A 603 -22.24 -1.07 19.71
C ALA A 603 -20.80 -1.19 20.25
N ASN A 604 -20.24 -2.41 20.27
CA ASN A 604 -18.85 -2.66 20.67
C ASN A 604 -17.86 -1.97 19.72
N LEU A 605 -18.11 -2.00 18.40
CA LEU A 605 -17.29 -1.31 17.42
C LEU A 605 -17.33 0.22 17.62
N ILE A 606 -18.52 0.78 17.81
CA ILE A 606 -18.70 2.22 18.10
C ILE A 606 -17.93 2.61 19.37
N ASN A 607 -18.11 1.85 20.46
CA ASN A 607 -17.44 2.11 21.73
C ASN A 607 -15.91 1.99 21.61
N SER A 608 -15.40 1.02 20.83
CA SER A 608 -13.96 0.87 20.59
C SER A 608 -13.39 2.04 19.80
N CYS A 609 -14.15 2.56 18.83
CA CYS A 609 -13.79 3.78 18.09
C CYS A 609 -13.81 5.03 18.99
N MET A 610 -14.72 5.07 19.96
CA MET A 610 -14.92 6.16 20.93
C MET A 610 -14.23 5.91 22.29
N ASP A 611 -13.07 5.26 22.28
CA ASP A 611 -12.23 5.16 23.48
C ASP A 611 -11.66 6.55 23.85
N TYR A 612 -11.77 6.92 25.12
CA TYR A 612 -11.27 8.19 25.64
C TYR A 612 -9.74 8.27 25.60
N GLU A 613 -9.04 7.14 25.56
CA GLU A 613 -7.60 7.10 25.28
C GLU A 613 -7.37 6.97 23.76
N PRO A 614 -6.81 7.99 23.09
CA PRO A 614 -6.68 8.00 21.63
C PRO A 614 -5.88 6.84 21.06
N SER A 615 -4.88 6.35 21.82
CA SER A 615 -4.01 5.25 21.40
C SER A 615 -4.68 3.87 21.45
N HIS A 616 -5.81 3.72 22.13
CA HIS A 616 -6.55 2.45 22.20
C HIS A 616 -7.54 2.26 21.05
N ARG A 617 -7.84 3.32 20.29
CA ARG A 617 -8.80 3.27 19.17
C ARG A 617 -8.28 2.38 18.04
N PRO A 618 -9.12 1.52 17.42
CA PRO A 618 -8.68 0.55 16.41
C PRO A 618 -8.26 1.23 15.10
N SER A 619 -7.32 0.62 14.36
CA SER A 619 -7.01 1.06 12.98
C SER A 619 -8.22 0.91 12.06
N PHE A 620 -8.28 1.67 10.97
CA PHE A 620 -9.39 1.52 10.02
C PHE A 620 -9.37 0.16 9.32
N ARG A 621 -8.20 -0.49 9.22
CA ARG A 621 -8.10 -1.90 8.79
C ARG A 621 -8.87 -2.85 9.72
N ALA A 622 -8.70 -2.69 11.03
CA ALA A 622 -9.47 -3.45 12.02
C ALA A 622 -10.97 -3.10 11.98
N VAL A 623 -11.31 -1.82 11.81
CA VAL A 623 -12.71 -1.37 11.66
C VAL A 623 -13.37 -2.02 10.44
N ILE A 624 -12.69 -2.06 9.29
CA ILE A 624 -13.23 -2.71 8.07
C ILE A 624 -13.42 -4.21 8.29
N ARG A 625 -12.43 -4.89 8.89
CA ARG A 625 -12.53 -6.32 9.24
C ARG A 625 -13.74 -6.58 10.15
N ASP A 626 -13.89 -5.79 11.21
CA ASP A 626 -15.01 -5.94 12.15
C ASP A 626 -16.35 -5.63 11.47
N LEU A 627 -16.45 -4.60 10.62
CA LEU A 627 -17.64 -4.31 9.84
C LEU A 627 -18.00 -5.43 8.85
N ASN A 628 -17.01 -6.01 8.16
CA ASN A 628 -17.24 -7.11 7.23
C ASN A 628 -17.74 -8.37 7.95
N SER A 629 -17.28 -8.61 9.18
CA SER A 629 -17.77 -9.73 10.01
C SER A 629 -19.25 -9.59 10.41
N LEU A 630 -19.83 -8.40 10.30
CA LEU A 630 -21.25 -8.15 10.56
C LEU A 630 -22.17 -8.57 9.39
N PHE A 631 -21.62 -8.88 8.21
CA PHE A 631 -22.37 -9.36 7.04
C PHE A 631 -22.45 -10.90 7.05
N THR A 632 -23.14 -11.48 8.04
CA THR A 632 -23.41 -12.94 8.11
C THR A 632 -24.87 -13.26 7.78
N PRO A 633 -25.16 -14.44 7.16
CA PRO A 633 -26.51 -14.85 6.80
C PRO A 633 -27.43 -15.08 8.00
N ASP A 634 -26.90 -15.32 9.20
CA ASP A 634 -27.70 -15.53 10.43
C ASP A 634 -28.52 -14.29 10.82
N TYR A 635 -28.10 -13.10 10.40
CA TYR A 635 -28.85 -11.87 10.62
C TYR A 635 -29.97 -11.64 9.60
N GLU A 636 -29.91 -12.26 8.41
CA GLU A 636 -31.02 -12.23 7.44
C GLU A 636 -32.25 -12.99 7.98
N LEU A 637 -32.01 -14.08 8.73
CA LEU A 637 -33.06 -14.89 9.36
C LEU A 637 -33.75 -14.19 10.55
N LEU A 638 -33.04 -13.31 11.28
CA LEU A 638 -33.64 -12.54 12.39
C LEU A 638 -34.56 -11.41 11.89
N VAL A 639 -34.36 -10.93 10.66
CA VAL A 639 -35.16 -9.86 10.05
C VAL A 639 -36.48 -10.39 9.48
N GLU A 640 -36.60 -11.68 9.18
CA GLU A 640 -37.87 -12.30 8.75
C GLU A 640 -38.96 -12.28 9.84
N SER A 641 -38.61 -12.00 11.10
CA SER A 641 -39.58 -11.89 12.19
C SER A 641 -40.36 -10.56 12.24
N ASP A 642 -39.87 -9.53 11.55
CA ASP A 642 -40.56 -8.24 11.42
C ASP A 642 -41.09 -8.04 9.97
N MET A 643 -42.23 -8.70 9.71
CA MET A 643 -43.22 -8.53 8.60
C MET A 643 -43.18 -9.54 7.42
N VAL A 644 -44.39 -10.00 7.05
CA VAL A 644 -44.80 -11.20 6.25
C VAL A 644 -45.38 -10.79 4.85
N PRO A 645 -45.62 -11.65 3.83
CA PRO A 645 -44.99 -12.91 3.36
C PRO A 645 -44.47 -12.85 1.90
N ASN A 646 -43.63 -13.86 1.57
CA ASN A 646 -43.40 -14.46 0.24
C ASN A 646 -42.90 -13.58 -0.89
N ARG A 647 -41.62 -13.80 -1.28
CA ARG A 647 -41.31 -14.16 -2.67
C ARG A 647 -40.01 -14.96 -2.78
N THR A 648 -40.11 -15.95 -3.64
CA THR A 648 -39.23 -17.07 -3.96
C THR A 648 -37.83 -16.62 -4.37
N ARG A 649 -36.84 -17.40 -3.89
CA ARG A 649 -35.40 -17.29 -4.12
C ARG A 649 -35.00 -16.95 -5.55
N GLY A 650 -34.14 -15.94 -5.61
CA GLY A 650 -33.06 -15.77 -6.58
C GLY A 650 -31.89 -15.08 -5.86
N PHE A 651 -31.44 -15.65 -4.75
CA PHE A 651 -30.34 -15.10 -3.93
C PHE A 651 -28.99 -15.50 -4.50
N GLY A 652 -28.62 -14.89 -5.62
CA GLY A 652 -27.22 -14.68 -5.97
C GLY A 652 -26.83 -13.31 -5.45
N PHE A 653 -25.92 -13.24 -4.48
CA PHE A 653 -25.36 -11.96 -4.03
C PHE A 653 -24.69 -11.27 -5.24
N PRO A 654 -25.11 -10.05 -5.63
CA PRO A 654 -24.57 -9.37 -6.82
C PRO A 654 -23.18 -8.75 -6.57
N TRP A 655 -22.38 -9.33 -5.67
CA TRP A 655 -20.96 -8.98 -5.52
C TRP A 655 -20.11 -9.52 -6.67
N ALA A 656 -20.67 -10.42 -7.49
CA ALA A 656 -20.17 -10.77 -8.81
C ALA A 656 -20.52 -9.70 -9.87
N SER A 657 -20.22 -8.44 -9.60
CA SER A 657 -19.81 -7.59 -10.73
C SER A 657 -18.31 -7.79 -10.80
N GLU A 658 -17.89 -8.60 -11.77
CA GLU A 658 -16.50 -8.68 -12.20
C GLU A 658 -15.96 -7.25 -12.35
N ASN A 659 -15.26 -6.75 -11.34
CA ASN A 659 -14.33 -5.64 -11.50
C ASN A 659 -13.08 -6.15 -12.22
N GLN A 660 -13.26 -6.96 -13.27
CA GLN A 660 -12.31 -6.92 -14.36
C GLN A 660 -12.50 -5.52 -14.94
N GLU A 661 -11.55 -4.62 -14.67
CA GLU A 661 -11.50 -3.33 -15.35
C GLU A 661 -11.73 -3.62 -16.84
N PRO A 662 -12.85 -3.16 -17.44
CA PRO A 662 -13.15 -3.57 -18.78
C PRO A 662 -12.02 -3.03 -19.65
N ALA A 663 -11.28 -3.92 -20.31
CA ALA A 663 -10.22 -3.52 -21.24
C ALA A 663 -10.76 -2.58 -22.34
N HIS A 664 -12.09 -2.53 -22.51
CA HIS A 664 -12.83 -1.63 -23.38
C HIS A 664 -13.73 -0.67 -22.61
N PHE A 665 -13.38 0.61 -22.65
CA PHE A 665 -14.14 1.74 -22.13
C PHE A 665 -15.04 2.30 -23.23
N GLU A 666 -16.27 2.66 -22.88
CA GLU A 666 -17.21 3.28 -23.82
C GLU A 666 -17.12 4.81 -23.79
N GLU A 667 -16.94 5.44 -24.95
CA GLU A 667 -16.77 6.89 -25.07
C GLU A 667 -17.90 7.69 -24.43
N ARG A 668 -19.15 7.23 -24.62
CA ARG A 668 -20.36 7.89 -24.09
C ARG A 668 -20.37 8.01 -22.56
N HIS A 669 -19.57 7.21 -21.86
CA HIS A 669 -19.46 7.21 -20.41
C HIS A 669 -18.23 7.99 -19.92
N LEU A 670 -17.36 8.47 -20.81
CA LEU A 670 -16.21 9.31 -20.45
C LEU A 670 -16.63 10.78 -20.39
N ILE A 671 -16.78 11.29 -19.17
CA ILE A 671 -17.12 12.68 -18.88
C ILE A 671 -15.83 13.48 -18.69
N PHE A 672 -15.55 14.42 -19.58
CA PHE A 672 -14.38 15.32 -19.47
C PHE A 672 -14.49 16.20 -18.22
N LEU A 673 -13.39 16.31 -17.47
CA LEU A 673 -13.30 17.15 -16.27
C LEU A 673 -12.29 18.28 -16.41
N LYS A 674 -11.12 17.99 -16.99
CA LYS A 674 -10.00 18.94 -17.09
C LYS A 674 -8.93 18.45 -18.06
N GLN A 675 -8.27 19.35 -18.81
CA GLN A 675 -7.06 18.99 -19.55
C GLN A 675 -5.83 18.94 -18.62
N LEU A 676 -5.10 17.83 -18.63
CA LEU A 676 -3.91 17.60 -17.80
C LEU A 676 -2.62 18.02 -18.50
N GLY A 677 -2.53 17.79 -19.81
CA GLY A 677 -1.36 18.14 -20.61
C GLY A 677 -1.66 18.09 -22.09
N LYS A 678 -0.93 18.90 -22.87
CA LYS A 678 -1.04 18.95 -24.32
C LYS A 678 0.36 19.03 -24.92
N GLY A 679 0.73 18.03 -25.70
CA GLY A 679 1.96 17.97 -26.47
C GLY A 679 1.67 17.75 -27.95
N ASN A 680 2.74 17.60 -28.75
CA ASN A 680 2.62 17.39 -30.19
C ASN A 680 2.13 15.98 -30.55
N PHE A 681 2.36 14.99 -29.69
CA PHE A 681 1.87 13.62 -29.85
C PHE A 681 0.40 13.43 -29.44
N GLY A 682 -0.18 14.36 -28.68
CA GLY A 682 -1.54 14.21 -28.17
C GLY A 682 -1.88 15.09 -26.98
N SER A 683 -3.13 15.03 -26.56
CA SER A 683 -3.62 15.59 -25.30
C SER A 683 -3.88 14.49 -24.28
N VAL A 684 -3.69 14.80 -23.01
CA VAL A 684 -4.09 13.96 -21.88
C VAL A 684 -5.13 14.72 -21.09
N ASP A 685 -6.30 14.13 -20.96
CA ASP A 685 -7.44 14.70 -20.23
C ASP A 685 -7.74 13.89 -18.98
N MET A 686 -8.15 14.58 -17.92
CA MET A 686 -8.79 14.01 -16.75
C MET A 686 -10.27 13.83 -17.08
N CYS A 687 -10.74 12.59 -17.03
CA CYS A 687 -12.14 12.23 -17.26
C CYS A 687 -12.69 11.44 -16.08
N ARG A 688 -14.01 11.43 -15.92
CA ARG A 688 -14.73 10.45 -15.10
C ARG A 688 -15.33 9.39 -16.03
N TYR A 689 -15.01 8.12 -15.83
CA TYR A 689 -15.70 7.03 -16.51
C TYR A 689 -16.92 6.59 -15.69
N ASP A 690 -18.11 6.94 -16.17
CA ASP A 690 -19.37 6.82 -15.43
C ASP A 690 -20.47 6.13 -16.23
N PRO A 691 -20.45 4.78 -16.35
CA PRO A 691 -21.45 4.02 -17.09
C PRO A 691 -22.88 4.18 -16.58
N LEU A 692 -23.03 4.47 -15.28
CA LEU A 692 -24.32 4.61 -14.63
C LEU A 692 -24.86 6.04 -14.67
N GLN A 693 -24.05 7.00 -15.16
CA GLN A 693 -24.40 8.43 -15.27
C GLN A 693 -24.93 9.01 -13.95
N ASP A 694 -24.35 8.56 -12.84
CA ASP A 694 -24.77 8.92 -11.49
C ASP A 694 -23.69 9.64 -10.68
N SER A 695 -22.58 10.02 -11.34
CA SER A 695 -21.39 10.65 -10.76
C SER A 695 -20.57 9.77 -9.80
N THR A 696 -20.78 8.45 -9.82
CA THR A 696 -19.99 7.49 -9.01
C THR A 696 -18.80 6.91 -9.75
N GLY A 697 -18.70 7.18 -11.05
CA GLY A 697 -17.61 6.74 -11.92
C GLY A 697 -16.20 7.11 -11.44
N GLU A 698 -15.23 6.31 -11.87
CA GLU A 698 -13.83 6.50 -11.51
C GLU A 698 -13.19 7.64 -12.31
N VAL A 699 -12.29 8.39 -11.68
CA VAL A 699 -11.45 9.39 -12.37
C VAL A 699 -10.26 8.69 -13.04
N VAL A 700 -10.12 8.91 -14.34
CA VAL A 700 -9.08 8.32 -15.20
C VAL A 700 -8.35 9.38 -16.01
N ALA A 701 -7.13 9.06 -16.44
CA ALA A 701 -6.39 9.85 -17.41
C ALA A 701 -6.60 9.28 -18.82
N VAL A 702 -7.01 10.11 -19.77
CA VAL A 702 -7.35 9.72 -21.14
C VAL A 702 -6.40 10.39 -22.12
N LYS A 703 -5.51 9.61 -22.73
CA LYS A 703 -4.60 10.09 -23.77
C LYS A 703 -5.27 9.96 -25.14
N LYS A 704 -5.22 11.03 -25.94
CA LYS A 704 -5.84 11.17 -27.26
C LYS A 704 -4.81 11.68 -28.26
N LEU A 705 -4.82 11.16 -29.49
CA LEU A 705 -4.03 11.72 -30.59
C LEU A 705 -4.67 13.01 -31.13
N GLN A 706 -3.86 14.03 -31.42
CA GLN A 706 -4.33 15.25 -32.10
C GLN A 706 -4.41 15.10 -33.63
N HIS A 707 -3.51 14.32 -34.22
CA HIS A 707 -3.43 14.12 -35.67
C HIS A 707 -3.36 12.63 -36.02
N SER A 708 -4.38 12.14 -36.71
CA SER A 708 -4.55 10.72 -37.06
C SER A 708 -4.01 10.41 -38.46
N THR A 709 -2.68 10.50 -38.67
CA THR A 709 -2.09 9.78 -39.82
C THR A 709 -2.11 8.29 -39.53
N ALA A 710 -2.11 7.45 -40.56
CA ALA A 710 -2.06 6.00 -40.37
C ALA A 710 -0.81 5.54 -39.60
N GLU A 711 0.27 6.31 -39.67
CA GLU A 711 1.53 6.06 -38.96
C GLU A 711 1.43 6.41 -37.47
N HIS A 712 0.89 7.59 -37.13
CA HIS A 712 0.67 7.97 -35.73
C HIS A 712 -0.31 7.02 -35.02
N LEU A 713 -1.32 6.51 -35.74
CA LEU A 713 -2.23 5.49 -35.21
C LEU A 713 -1.49 4.18 -34.89
N ARG A 714 -0.62 3.70 -35.78
CA ARG A 714 0.18 2.48 -35.52
C ARG A 714 1.14 2.64 -34.36
N ASP A 715 1.76 3.81 -34.21
CA ASP A 715 2.64 4.08 -33.07
C ASP A 715 1.85 4.19 -31.76
N PHE A 716 0.64 4.73 -31.79
CA PHE A 716 -0.23 4.79 -30.62
C PHE A 716 -0.81 3.42 -30.22
N GLU A 717 -1.19 2.59 -31.18
CA GLU A 717 -1.56 1.19 -30.94
C GLU A 717 -0.39 0.42 -30.31
N ARG A 718 0.84 0.68 -30.77
CA ARG A 718 2.05 0.10 -30.17
C ARG A 718 2.28 0.61 -28.74
N GLU A 719 2.10 1.90 -28.49
CA GLU A 719 2.17 2.47 -27.14
C GLU A 719 1.20 1.76 -26.19
N ILE A 720 -0.04 1.54 -26.64
CA ILE A 720 -1.08 0.83 -25.90
C ILE A 720 -0.65 -0.62 -25.60
N GLU A 721 -0.20 -1.37 -26.61
CA GLU A 721 0.21 -2.77 -26.41
C GLU A 721 1.44 -2.91 -25.52
N ILE A 722 2.36 -1.94 -25.58
CA ILE A 722 3.48 -1.86 -24.63
C ILE A 722 2.95 -1.61 -23.23
N LEU A 723 2.17 -0.56 -22.99
CA LEU A 723 1.73 -0.22 -21.64
C LEU A 723 0.85 -1.32 -21.03
N LYS A 724 0.02 -1.98 -21.83
CA LYS A 724 -0.82 -3.11 -21.44
C LYS A 724 -0.01 -4.33 -20.97
N SER A 725 1.21 -4.54 -21.47
CA SER A 725 2.07 -5.66 -21.07
C SER A 725 2.93 -5.37 -19.83
N LEU A 726 2.86 -4.15 -19.30
CA LEU A 726 3.68 -3.68 -18.19
C LEU A 726 2.87 -3.65 -16.89
N GLN A 727 3.37 -4.36 -15.87
CA GLN A 727 2.82 -4.33 -14.52
C GLN A 727 3.97 -4.15 -13.54
N HIS A 728 4.13 -2.93 -13.02
CA HIS A 728 5.18 -2.59 -12.08
C HIS A 728 4.77 -1.41 -11.21
N GLU A 729 5.24 -1.36 -9.97
CA GLU A 729 4.86 -0.34 -8.98
C GLU A 729 5.32 1.08 -9.35
N ASN A 730 6.40 1.19 -10.13
CA ASN A 730 6.96 2.44 -10.65
C ASN A 730 6.65 2.68 -12.14
N ILE A 731 5.59 2.08 -12.68
CA ILE A 731 5.10 2.33 -14.04
C ILE A 731 3.61 2.68 -13.97
N VAL A 732 3.17 3.67 -14.75
CA VAL A 732 1.75 4.07 -14.83
C VAL A 732 0.90 2.88 -15.26
N LYS A 733 -0.18 2.61 -14.51
CA LYS A 733 -1.10 1.50 -14.79
C LYS A 733 -1.95 1.76 -16.04
N TYR A 734 -1.91 0.82 -16.97
CA TYR A 734 -2.90 0.66 -18.03
C TYR A 734 -4.26 0.30 -17.40
N LYS A 735 -5.34 0.95 -17.87
CA LYS A 735 -6.72 0.57 -17.50
C LYS A 735 -7.49 -0.01 -18.67
N GLY A 736 -7.32 0.55 -19.86
CA GLY A 736 -8.10 0.12 -21.01
C GLY A 736 -7.93 1.01 -22.22
N VAL A 737 -8.75 0.75 -23.25
CA VAL A 737 -8.87 1.59 -24.44
C VAL A 737 -10.31 1.98 -24.69
N CYS A 738 -10.49 3.12 -25.34
CA CYS A 738 -11.80 3.59 -25.79
C CYS A 738 -11.76 3.89 -27.29
N TYR A 739 -12.79 3.47 -28.01
CA TYR A 739 -12.99 3.78 -29.43
C TYR A 739 -14.13 4.76 -29.60
N SER A 740 -13.94 5.80 -30.43
CA SER A 740 -15.05 6.65 -30.84
C SER A 740 -16.01 5.96 -31.82
N ALA A 741 -17.22 6.51 -31.96
CA ALA A 741 -18.22 6.03 -32.91
C ALA A 741 -17.61 5.82 -34.32
N GLY A 742 -17.75 4.61 -34.87
CA GLY A 742 -17.13 4.21 -36.14
C GLY A 742 -15.66 3.75 -36.07
N ARG A 743 -15.11 3.52 -34.86
CA ARG A 743 -13.72 3.05 -34.60
C ARG A 743 -12.61 3.94 -35.18
N ARG A 744 -12.89 5.22 -35.44
CA ARG A 744 -11.94 6.13 -36.10
C ARG A 744 -10.94 6.80 -35.15
N ASN A 745 -11.27 6.94 -33.86
CA ASN A 745 -10.39 7.56 -32.87
C ASN A 745 -10.17 6.61 -31.71
N LEU A 746 -8.93 6.15 -31.54
CA LEU A 746 -8.48 5.33 -30.42
C LEU A 746 -8.02 6.24 -29.27
N ARG A 747 -8.36 5.88 -28.03
CA ARG A 747 -7.95 6.57 -26.80
C ARG A 747 -7.38 5.56 -25.82
N LEU A 748 -6.31 5.93 -25.13
CA LEU A 748 -5.68 5.15 -24.07
C LEU A 748 -6.18 5.64 -22.71
N ILE A 749 -6.66 4.72 -21.88
CA ILE A 749 -7.15 4.99 -20.51
C ILE A 749 -6.13 4.48 -19.50
N MET A 750 -5.72 5.36 -18.59
CA MET A 750 -4.70 5.11 -17.57
C MET A 750 -5.19 5.57 -16.19
N GLU A 751 -4.51 5.13 -15.14
CA GLU A 751 -4.73 5.68 -13.79
C GLU A 751 -4.47 7.19 -13.74
N TYR A 752 -5.28 7.92 -12.98
CA TYR A 752 -5.07 9.35 -12.73
C TYR A 752 -4.19 9.57 -11.50
N LEU A 753 -3.06 10.29 -11.68
CA LEU A 753 -2.12 10.62 -10.60
C LEU A 753 -2.25 12.11 -10.22
N PRO A 754 -2.74 12.45 -9.01
CA PRO A 754 -3.16 13.80 -8.66
C PRO A 754 -2.02 14.81 -8.52
N PHE A 755 -0.80 14.36 -8.19
CA PHE A 755 0.36 15.25 -8.05
C PHE A 755 0.99 15.64 -9.39
N GLY A 756 0.58 15.00 -10.50
CA GLY A 756 1.05 15.31 -11.84
C GLY A 756 2.52 14.94 -12.08
N SER A 757 3.19 15.67 -12.99
CA SER A 757 4.58 15.41 -13.34
C SER A 757 5.55 15.76 -12.21
N LEU A 758 6.60 14.97 -12.05
CA LEU A 758 7.67 15.21 -11.09
C LEU A 758 8.36 16.55 -11.35
N ARG A 759 8.50 16.95 -12.62
CA ARG A 759 8.99 18.28 -13.00
C ARG A 759 8.19 19.40 -12.32
N ASP A 760 6.87 19.41 -12.49
CA ASP A 760 6.02 20.44 -11.92
C ASP A 760 5.95 20.33 -10.39
N TYR A 761 6.00 19.10 -9.87
CA TYR A 761 5.99 18.82 -8.45
C TYR A 761 7.24 19.35 -7.74
N LEU A 762 8.44 19.15 -8.29
CA LEU A 762 9.70 19.67 -7.76
C LEU A 762 9.73 21.19 -7.74
N ILE A 763 9.32 21.84 -8.85
CA ILE A 763 9.27 23.30 -8.96
C ILE A 763 8.35 23.90 -7.88
N LYS A 764 7.22 23.24 -7.58
CA LYS A 764 6.24 23.70 -6.60
C LYS A 764 6.60 23.38 -5.15
N HIS A 765 7.49 22.43 -4.87
CA HIS A 765 7.75 21.94 -3.51
C HIS A 765 9.23 21.93 -3.13
N LYS A 766 10.06 22.77 -3.74
CA LYS A 766 11.53 22.81 -3.52
C LYS A 766 11.93 22.75 -2.03
N GLY A 767 11.21 23.42 -1.15
CA GLY A 767 11.48 23.44 0.30
C GLY A 767 11.16 22.15 1.07
N ARG A 768 10.48 21.16 0.45
CA ARG A 768 10.08 19.89 1.09
C ARG A 768 10.99 18.70 0.73
N PHE A 769 12.07 18.95 0.00
CA PHE A 769 12.93 17.91 -0.54
C PHE A 769 14.34 18.01 0.03
N ASP A 770 14.72 16.99 0.80
CA ASP A 770 16.10 16.73 1.14
C ASP A 770 16.76 15.83 0.08
N SER A 771 18.08 15.68 0.18
CA SER A 771 18.85 14.82 -0.73
C SER A 771 18.38 13.35 -0.68
N ASN A 772 17.96 12.87 0.49
CA ASN A 772 17.46 11.51 0.67
C ASN A 772 16.20 11.24 -0.15
N LYS A 773 15.23 12.15 -0.15
CA LYS A 773 13.97 12.01 -0.90
C LYS A 773 14.21 12.06 -2.41
N LEU A 774 15.12 12.90 -2.88
CA LEU A 774 15.52 12.93 -4.29
C LEU A 774 16.18 11.62 -4.73
N LEU A 775 17.09 11.08 -3.90
CA LEU A 775 17.73 9.78 -4.16
C LEU A 775 16.74 8.62 -4.06
N HIS A 776 15.72 8.73 -3.21
CA HIS A 776 14.64 7.75 -3.14
C HIS A 776 13.84 7.70 -4.45
N TYR A 777 13.47 8.85 -5.02
CA TYR A 777 12.84 8.90 -6.35
C TYR A 777 13.77 8.38 -7.45
N ALA A 778 15.07 8.69 -7.38
CA ALA A 778 16.05 8.15 -8.32
C ALA A 778 16.11 6.60 -8.28
N SER A 779 16.12 6.00 -7.09
CA SER A 779 16.07 4.53 -6.92
C SER A 779 14.79 3.94 -7.53
N GLN A 780 13.63 4.56 -7.29
CA GLN A 780 12.35 4.13 -7.88
C GLN A 780 12.34 4.19 -9.40
N VAL A 781 12.93 5.25 -9.99
CA VAL A 781 13.10 5.35 -11.44
C VAL A 781 14.02 4.24 -11.95
N CYS A 782 15.12 3.93 -11.25
CA CYS A 782 15.96 2.79 -11.61
C CYS A 782 15.19 1.47 -11.58
N LYS A 783 14.37 1.22 -10.55
CA LYS A 783 13.54 -0.01 -10.43
C LYS A 783 12.60 -0.16 -11.63
N GLY A 784 11.87 0.90 -11.99
CA GLY A 784 10.98 0.87 -13.15
C GLY A 784 11.74 0.65 -14.47
N MET A 785 12.91 1.27 -14.64
CA MET A 785 13.72 1.11 -15.85
C MET A 785 14.43 -0.24 -15.92
N ASP A 786 14.81 -0.85 -14.79
CA ASP A 786 15.34 -2.20 -14.72
C ASP A 786 14.29 -3.23 -15.18
N TYR A 787 13.06 -3.07 -14.70
CA TYR A 787 11.93 -3.87 -15.16
C TYR A 787 11.70 -3.74 -16.68
N LEU A 788 11.75 -2.52 -17.23
CA LEU A 788 11.66 -2.31 -18.68
C LEU A 788 12.81 -2.97 -19.44
N ALA A 789 14.04 -2.86 -18.94
CA ALA A 789 15.21 -3.50 -19.54
C ALA A 789 15.10 -5.03 -19.55
N MET A 790 14.60 -5.63 -18.45
CA MET A 790 14.31 -7.08 -18.36
C MET A 790 13.27 -7.53 -19.40
N LYS A 791 12.24 -6.70 -19.63
CA LYS A 791 11.22 -6.92 -20.67
C LYS A 791 11.68 -6.53 -22.08
N ARG A 792 12.95 -6.14 -22.24
CA ARG A 792 13.58 -5.69 -23.50
C ARG A 792 12.88 -4.49 -24.15
N TYR A 793 12.36 -3.57 -23.35
CA TYR A 793 11.87 -2.28 -23.82
C TYR A 793 12.91 -1.19 -23.62
N ILE A 794 13.01 -0.29 -24.60
CA ILE A 794 13.83 0.93 -24.54
C ILE A 794 12.87 2.12 -24.54
N HIS A 795 12.86 2.91 -23.47
CA HIS A 795 11.89 3.97 -23.23
C HIS A 795 12.07 5.15 -24.19
N ARG A 796 13.33 5.56 -24.42
CA ARG A 796 13.72 6.67 -25.31
C ARG A 796 13.24 8.07 -24.89
N ASP A 797 12.26 8.22 -24.01
CA ASP A 797 11.86 9.54 -23.48
C ASP A 797 11.86 9.64 -21.93
N LEU A 798 12.93 9.15 -21.30
CA LEU A 798 13.06 9.20 -19.85
C LEU A 798 13.47 10.61 -19.39
N ALA A 799 12.53 11.35 -18.77
CA ALA A 799 12.73 12.71 -18.27
C ALA A 799 11.78 13.02 -17.09
N THR A 800 12.09 14.02 -16.25
CA THR A 800 11.22 14.36 -15.09
C THR A 800 9.80 14.82 -15.46
N ARG A 801 9.57 15.25 -16.71
CA ARG A 801 8.22 15.57 -17.23
C ARG A 801 7.35 14.33 -17.50
N ASN A 802 7.98 13.18 -17.73
CA ASN A 802 7.33 11.89 -18.01
C ASN A 802 7.35 10.96 -16.79
N ILE A 803 7.91 11.40 -15.68
CA ILE A 803 7.80 10.73 -14.38
C ILE A 803 6.66 11.41 -13.63
N LEU A 804 5.66 10.65 -13.19
CA LEU A 804 4.49 11.13 -12.47
C LEU A 804 4.60 10.80 -10.98
N VAL A 805 4.03 11.64 -10.12
CA VAL A 805 4.06 11.45 -8.66
C VAL A 805 2.73 10.84 -8.20
N GLU A 806 2.78 9.68 -7.57
CA GLU A 806 1.61 9.00 -7.00
C GLU A 806 1.37 9.41 -5.55
N SER A 807 2.45 9.51 -4.78
CA SER A 807 2.44 9.96 -3.39
C SER A 807 3.75 10.67 -3.06
N GLU A 808 3.83 11.29 -1.88
CA GLU A 808 5.08 11.92 -1.45
C GLU A 808 6.28 10.97 -1.45
N MET A 809 6.06 9.65 -1.37
CA MET A 809 7.12 8.65 -1.32
C MET A 809 7.16 7.78 -2.58
N ARG A 810 6.39 8.08 -3.63
CA ARG A 810 6.26 7.17 -4.78
C ARG A 810 6.09 7.88 -6.11
N VAL A 811 6.94 7.51 -7.07
CA VAL A 811 6.88 7.98 -8.47
C VAL A 811 6.67 6.82 -9.45
N LYS A 812 6.08 7.14 -10.61
CA LYS A 812 5.81 6.21 -11.70
C LYS A 812 6.26 6.77 -13.05
N ILE A 813 6.84 5.93 -13.89
CA ILE A 813 7.27 6.27 -15.24
C ILE A 813 6.07 6.16 -16.17
N GLY A 814 5.85 7.19 -17.00
CA GLY A 814 4.79 7.27 -17.99
C GLY A 814 5.30 7.74 -19.36
N ASP A 815 4.35 7.92 -20.29
CA ASP A 815 4.57 8.30 -21.69
C ASP A 815 5.45 7.33 -22.50
N PHE A 816 4.81 6.32 -23.08
CA PHE A 816 5.48 5.24 -23.81
C PHE A 816 5.45 5.45 -25.34
N GLY A 817 5.09 6.66 -25.81
CA GLY A 817 4.91 6.96 -27.23
C GLY A 817 6.18 6.75 -28.08
N LEU A 818 7.37 6.92 -27.49
CA LEU A 818 8.65 6.68 -28.17
C LEU A 818 9.24 5.29 -27.87
N THR A 819 8.64 4.50 -27.00
CA THR A 819 9.18 3.21 -26.54
C THR A 819 9.24 2.19 -27.69
N LYS A 820 10.33 1.42 -27.76
CA LYS A 820 10.50 0.35 -28.77
C LYS A 820 10.97 -0.96 -28.12
N VAL A 821 10.54 -2.07 -28.68
CA VAL A 821 11.02 -3.42 -28.34
C VAL A 821 12.41 -3.62 -28.94
N LEU A 822 13.35 -4.09 -28.13
CA LEU A 822 14.68 -4.50 -28.57
C LEU A 822 14.64 -5.98 -29.05
N PRO A 823 14.91 -6.26 -30.34
CA PRO A 823 14.91 -7.63 -30.86
C PRO A 823 15.89 -8.54 -30.10
N HIS A 824 15.55 -9.83 -29.96
CA HIS A 824 16.34 -10.79 -29.16
C HIS A 824 17.77 -10.96 -29.66
N ASP A 825 18.01 -10.80 -30.95
CA ASP A 825 19.30 -10.92 -31.63
C ASP A 825 20.11 -9.61 -31.64
N LYS A 826 19.61 -8.53 -31.04
CA LYS A 826 20.21 -7.20 -31.12
C LYS A 826 20.44 -6.56 -29.76
N GLU A 827 21.54 -5.81 -29.68
CA GLU A 827 21.91 -4.99 -28.51
C GLU A 827 21.35 -3.56 -28.61
N TYR A 828 20.93 -3.13 -29.80
CA TYR A 828 20.35 -1.80 -30.03
C TYR A 828 19.22 -1.83 -31.08
N TYR A 829 18.36 -0.82 -31.02
CA TYR A 829 17.33 -0.49 -31.99
C TYR A 829 17.73 0.74 -32.80
N THR A 830 17.55 0.73 -34.12
CA THR A 830 17.82 1.90 -34.98
C THR A 830 16.52 2.52 -35.45
N VAL A 831 16.32 3.79 -35.11
CA VAL A 831 15.16 4.57 -35.56
C VAL A 831 15.42 5.08 -36.97
N ARG A 832 14.48 4.81 -37.88
CA ARG A 832 14.58 5.20 -39.30
C ARG A 832 13.67 6.37 -39.68
N GLU A 833 12.66 6.64 -38.87
CA GLU A 833 11.63 7.65 -39.15
C GLU A 833 11.98 8.99 -38.47
N PRO A 834 11.89 10.12 -39.18
CA PRO A 834 12.07 11.44 -38.58
C PRO A 834 10.87 11.79 -37.70
N GLY A 835 11.12 12.19 -36.46
CA GLY A 835 10.09 12.63 -35.52
C GLY A 835 10.67 13.56 -34.46
N GLU A 836 9.81 14.29 -33.76
CA GLU A 836 10.25 15.12 -32.64
C GLU A 836 10.85 14.25 -31.54
N SER A 837 12.00 14.66 -31.03
CA SER A 837 12.80 13.86 -30.11
C SER A 837 13.35 14.76 -29.00
N PRO A 838 13.44 14.27 -27.76
CA PRO A 838 14.02 14.99 -26.63
C PRO A 838 15.55 15.03 -26.74
N ILE A 839 16.08 15.73 -27.75
CA ILE A 839 17.50 15.68 -28.14
C ILE A 839 18.47 16.00 -26.98
N PHE A 840 18.07 16.82 -26.01
CA PHE A 840 18.89 17.16 -24.84
C PHE A 840 18.97 16.06 -23.78
N TRP A 841 18.17 15.00 -23.90
CA TRP A 841 18.24 13.80 -23.06
C TRP A 841 18.90 12.62 -23.78
N TYR A 842 19.15 12.72 -25.08
CA TYR A 842 19.72 11.62 -25.87
C TYR A 842 21.23 11.44 -25.66
N ALA A 843 21.65 10.18 -25.77
CA ALA A 843 23.06 9.79 -25.80
C ALA A 843 23.72 10.17 -27.14
N PRO A 844 25.06 10.33 -27.18
CA PRO A 844 25.79 10.68 -28.40
C PRO A 844 25.47 9.74 -29.57
N GLU A 845 25.47 8.42 -29.34
CA GLU A 845 25.17 7.42 -30.38
C GLU A 845 23.72 7.48 -30.89
N SER A 846 22.80 7.94 -30.04
CA SER A 846 21.40 8.15 -30.42
C SER A 846 21.23 9.41 -31.28
N LEU A 847 22.06 10.43 -31.07
CA LEU A 847 22.08 11.65 -31.89
C LEU A 847 22.81 11.44 -33.22
N THR A 848 23.91 10.68 -33.25
CA THR A 848 24.75 10.50 -34.45
C THR A 848 24.31 9.35 -35.35
N GLU A 849 23.85 8.25 -34.77
CA GLU A 849 23.59 6.99 -35.50
C GLU A 849 22.13 6.54 -35.37
N SER A 850 21.28 7.31 -34.68
CA SER A 850 19.89 6.92 -34.36
C SER A 850 19.80 5.56 -33.67
N LYS A 851 20.85 5.16 -32.93
CA LYS A 851 20.91 3.90 -32.19
C LYS A 851 20.47 4.11 -30.74
N PHE A 852 19.52 3.30 -30.31
CA PHE A 852 18.95 3.30 -28.96
C PHE A 852 19.15 1.95 -28.33
N SER A 853 19.53 1.92 -27.05
CA SER A 853 19.79 0.71 -26.27
C SER A 853 19.42 0.96 -24.81
N VAL A 854 19.50 -0.06 -23.96
CA VAL A 854 19.39 0.14 -22.50
C VAL A 854 20.44 1.18 -22.03
N GLY A 855 21.64 1.17 -22.61
CA GLY A 855 22.69 2.15 -22.33
C GLY A 855 22.34 3.59 -22.72
N SER A 856 21.49 3.82 -23.73
CA SER A 856 21.02 5.18 -24.06
C SER A 856 19.96 5.67 -23.07
N ASP A 857 19.15 4.79 -22.51
CA ASP A 857 18.23 5.15 -21.42
C ASP A 857 18.99 5.44 -20.12
N VAL A 858 20.12 4.75 -19.86
CA VAL A 858 21.03 5.08 -18.75
C VAL A 858 21.60 6.49 -18.87
N TRP A 859 21.93 6.94 -20.09
CA TRP A 859 22.32 8.32 -20.33
C TRP A 859 21.19 9.30 -19.99
N SER A 860 19.98 9.01 -20.44
CA SER A 860 18.78 9.81 -20.17
C SER A 860 18.51 9.89 -18.66
N PHE A 861 18.70 8.79 -17.93
CA PHE A 861 18.63 8.76 -16.48
C PHE A 861 19.66 9.67 -15.80
N GLY A 862 20.88 9.79 -16.36
CA GLY A 862 21.86 10.78 -15.90
C GLY A 862 21.35 12.22 -16.00
N VAL A 863 20.56 12.53 -17.04
CA VAL A 863 19.88 13.84 -17.17
C VAL A 863 18.75 13.99 -16.17
N VAL A 864 17.97 12.93 -15.90
CA VAL A 864 16.96 12.92 -14.82
C VAL A 864 17.60 13.21 -13.45
N LEU A 865 18.76 12.63 -13.14
CA LEU A 865 19.48 12.92 -11.90
C LEU A 865 19.86 14.41 -11.79
N TYR A 866 20.32 15.02 -12.89
CA TYR A 866 20.58 16.45 -12.94
C TYR A 866 19.29 17.28 -12.71
N GLU A 867 18.18 16.90 -13.33
CA GLU A 867 16.88 17.57 -13.13
C GLU A 867 16.40 17.45 -11.67
N LEU A 868 16.53 16.28 -11.05
CA LEU A 868 16.20 16.05 -9.64
C LEU A 868 17.00 16.99 -8.72
N LEU A 869 18.33 17.04 -8.91
CA LEU A 869 19.25 17.83 -8.08
C LEU A 869 19.12 19.34 -8.29
N THR A 870 18.62 19.76 -9.47
CA THR A 870 18.28 21.16 -9.75
C THR A 870 16.83 21.50 -9.41
N TYR A 871 16.06 20.55 -8.88
CA TYR A 871 14.62 20.70 -8.61
C TYR A 871 13.81 21.12 -9.85
N SER A 872 14.27 20.67 -11.03
CA SER A 872 13.73 21.03 -12.34
C SER A 872 13.63 22.56 -12.57
N ASP A 873 14.53 23.34 -11.96
CA ASP A 873 14.56 24.78 -12.09
C ASP A 873 14.67 25.21 -13.57
N LYS A 874 13.75 26.07 -14.00
CA LYS A 874 13.68 26.55 -15.39
C LYS A 874 14.97 27.26 -15.82
N SER A 875 15.61 27.99 -14.89
CA SER A 875 16.87 28.71 -15.13
C SER A 875 18.08 27.78 -15.30
N ARG A 876 17.94 26.49 -14.96
CA ARG A 876 19.01 25.49 -15.06
C ARG A 876 18.59 24.28 -15.90
N SER A 877 17.52 24.39 -16.67
CA SER A 877 17.01 23.26 -17.45
C SER A 877 18.02 22.78 -18.50
N PRO A 878 18.09 21.47 -18.82
CA PRO A 878 19.05 20.95 -19.80
C PRO A 878 19.04 21.70 -21.14
N PRO A 879 17.88 22.00 -21.76
CA PRO A 879 17.85 22.79 -22.99
C PRO A 879 18.48 24.17 -22.84
N LEU A 880 18.18 24.89 -21.75
CA LEU A 880 18.70 26.24 -21.54
C LEU A 880 20.22 26.22 -21.40
N VAL A 881 20.77 25.32 -20.57
CA VAL A 881 22.21 25.23 -20.31
C VAL A 881 23.01 24.86 -21.56
N PHE A 882 22.52 23.89 -22.34
CA PHE A 882 23.17 23.54 -23.61
C PHE A 882 23.10 24.69 -24.62
N MET A 883 21.96 25.37 -24.72
CA MET A 883 21.78 26.50 -25.63
C MET A 883 22.66 27.71 -25.26
N GLU A 884 22.82 28.01 -23.96
CA GLU A 884 23.74 29.05 -23.49
C GLU A 884 25.20 28.75 -23.88
N LYS A 885 25.60 27.48 -23.83
CA LYS A 885 26.95 27.06 -24.21
C LYS A 885 27.19 27.13 -25.72
N MET A 886 26.16 26.93 -26.54
CA MET A 886 26.25 27.02 -28.01
C MET A 886 26.31 28.47 -28.52
N GLY A 887 25.88 29.46 -27.73
CA GLY A 887 25.92 30.88 -28.12
C GLY A 887 24.79 31.33 -29.06
N ASN A 888 25.07 32.34 -29.90
CA ASN A 888 24.05 33.04 -30.70
C ASN A 888 23.75 32.44 -32.09
N GLU A 889 24.40 31.34 -32.49
CA GLU A 889 24.15 30.66 -33.77
C GLU A 889 22.88 29.79 -33.68
N LYS A 890 21.72 30.44 -33.71
CA LYS A 890 20.39 29.86 -33.44
C LYS A 890 19.65 29.42 -34.72
N GLN A 891 20.27 28.59 -35.56
CA GLN A 891 19.55 27.95 -36.67
C GLN A 891 19.08 26.54 -36.24
N GLY A 892 17.76 26.32 -36.28
CA GLY A 892 17.11 25.16 -35.67
C GLY A 892 17.61 23.78 -36.13
N GLN A 893 18.15 23.67 -37.35
CA GLN A 893 18.72 22.42 -37.88
C GLN A 893 20.17 22.14 -37.40
N MET A 894 20.89 23.16 -36.92
CA MET A 894 22.28 23.04 -36.46
C MET A 894 22.40 22.70 -34.97
N ILE A 895 21.30 22.76 -34.19
CA ILE A 895 21.30 22.52 -32.74
C ILE A 895 21.83 21.11 -32.42
N VAL A 896 21.36 20.09 -33.15
CA VAL A 896 21.82 18.70 -32.95
C VAL A 896 23.30 18.57 -33.28
N TYR A 897 23.77 19.23 -34.34
CA TYR A 897 25.20 19.21 -34.73
C TYR A 897 26.09 19.84 -33.65
N HIS A 898 25.74 21.04 -33.17
CA HIS A 898 26.48 21.69 -32.08
C HIS A 898 26.41 20.89 -30.77
N LEU A 899 25.27 20.24 -30.49
CA LEU A 899 25.14 19.36 -29.32
C LEU A 899 26.08 18.15 -29.41
N ILE A 900 26.13 17.50 -30.58
CA ILE A 900 27.07 16.40 -30.84
C ILE A 900 28.52 16.87 -30.66
N ASP A 901 28.87 18.04 -31.19
CA ASP A 901 30.23 18.59 -31.08
C ASP A 901 30.62 18.87 -29.61
N LEU A 902 29.74 19.53 -28.85
CA LEU A 902 29.94 19.74 -27.41
C LEU A 902 30.14 18.42 -26.65
N LEU A 903 29.28 17.42 -26.91
CA LEU A 903 29.38 16.12 -26.23
C LEU A 903 30.67 15.37 -26.61
N LYS A 904 31.13 15.48 -27.86
CA LYS A 904 32.41 14.93 -28.34
C LYS A 904 33.62 15.62 -27.73
N GLN A 905 33.54 16.93 -27.50
CA GLN A 905 34.55 17.70 -26.76
C GLN A 905 34.56 17.42 -25.25
N GLY A 906 33.67 16.53 -24.77
CA GLY A 906 33.60 16.14 -23.37
C GLY A 906 32.76 17.09 -22.50
N TYR A 907 32.09 18.09 -23.08
CA TYR A 907 31.21 18.97 -22.33
C TYR A 907 30.01 18.17 -21.78
N ARG A 908 29.63 18.46 -20.54
CA ARG A 908 28.49 17.87 -19.82
C ARG A 908 27.78 18.96 -19.02
N LEU A 909 26.55 18.67 -18.57
CA LEU A 909 25.83 19.58 -17.69
C LEU A 909 26.64 19.81 -16.40
N PRO A 910 26.68 21.06 -15.88
CA PRO A 910 27.48 21.39 -14.70
C PRO A 910 26.90 20.74 -13.44
N ALA A 911 27.76 20.45 -12.47
CA ALA A 911 27.32 19.95 -11.17
C ALA A 911 26.39 20.97 -10.48
N PRO A 912 25.20 20.56 -9.97
CA PRO A 912 24.35 21.40 -9.15
C PRO A 912 25.01 21.79 -7.82
N ASP A 913 24.67 22.97 -7.30
CA ASP A 913 25.16 23.44 -6.01
C ASP A 913 24.64 22.51 -4.90
N ASN A 914 25.50 22.15 -3.94
CA ASN A 914 25.21 21.19 -2.85
C ASN A 914 24.95 19.74 -3.28
N CYS A 915 25.33 19.35 -4.50
CA CYS A 915 25.31 17.96 -4.93
C CYS A 915 26.35 17.12 -4.17
N PRO A 916 25.98 15.97 -3.54
CA PRO A 916 26.95 15.07 -2.93
C PRO A 916 27.99 14.61 -3.95
N LYS A 917 29.27 14.63 -3.57
CA LYS A 917 30.38 14.35 -4.50
C LYS A 917 30.25 12.96 -5.12
N GLU A 918 29.78 11.96 -4.38
CA GLU A 918 29.56 10.61 -4.92
C GLU A 918 28.47 10.60 -5.99
N VAL A 919 27.36 11.31 -5.78
CA VAL A 919 26.24 11.40 -6.74
C VAL A 919 26.66 12.15 -7.99
N CYS A 920 27.35 13.29 -7.83
CA CYS A 920 27.88 14.07 -8.94
C CYS A 920 28.93 13.31 -9.75
N TYR A 921 29.81 12.56 -9.08
CA TYR A 921 30.76 11.68 -9.76
C TYR A 921 30.02 10.60 -10.57
N PHE A 922 28.97 10.02 -9.99
CA PHE A 922 28.22 8.93 -10.57
C PHE A 922 27.54 9.28 -11.90
N TYR A 923 26.69 10.31 -11.99
CA TYR A 923 26.04 10.59 -13.29
C TYR A 923 26.99 11.27 -14.30
N CYS A 924 27.94 12.11 -13.86
CA CYS A 924 28.88 12.77 -14.76
C CYS A 924 29.89 11.80 -15.40
N PHE A 925 30.37 10.80 -14.66
CA PHE A 925 31.44 9.89 -15.14
C PHE A 925 30.97 8.47 -15.45
N THR A 926 29.81 8.02 -14.95
CA THR A 926 29.29 6.67 -15.25
C THR A 926 28.13 6.69 -16.24
N CYS A 927 27.04 7.42 -15.96
CA CYS A 927 25.88 7.49 -16.85
C CYS A 927 26.22 8.17 -18.19
N TRP A 928 27.02 9.24 -18.17
CA TRP A 928 27.41 9.98 -19.37
C TRP A 928 28.74 9.54 -20.01
N ASN A 929 29.11 8.27 -19.85
CA ASN A 929 30.24 7.69 -20.54
C ASN A 929 29.99 7.68 -22.07
N SER A 930 30.97 8.12 -22.85
CA SER A 930 30.86 8.15 -24.31
C SER A 930 30.73 6.75 -24.93
N ASN A 931 31.27 5.71 -24.28
CA ASN A 931 31.08 4.32 -24.71
C ASN A 931 29.84 3.71 -24.02
N PRO A 932 28.78 3.33 -24.76
CA PRO A 932 27.56 2.79 -24.18
C PRO A 932 27.79 1.49 -23.40
N ARG A 933 28.79 0.69 -23.75
CA ARG A 933 29.11 -0.58 -23.07
C ARG A 933 29.75 -0.41 -21.70
N LEU A 934 30.27 0.78 -21.40
CA LEU A 934 30.86 1.11 -20.10
C LEU A 934 29.84 1.73 -19.14
N ARG A 935 28.62 2.01 -19.62
CA ARG A 935 27.53 2.51 -18.77
C ARG A 935 26.97 1.33 -17.95
N PRO A 936 26.72 1.52 -16.64
CA PRO A 936 26.16 0.47 -15.78
C PRO A 936 24.72 0.15 -16.17
N ASP A 937 24.25 -1.07 -15.86
CA ASP A 937 22.84 -1.42 -15.94
C ASP A 937 22.00 -0.78 -14.81
N PHE A 938 20.67 -0.79 -14.97
CA PHE A 938 19.76 -0.14 -14.02
C PHE A 938 19.75 -0.81 -12.65
N LYS A 939 19.91 -2.14 -12.57
CA LYS A 939 20.12 -2.87 -11.31
C LYS A 939 21.35 -2.37 -10.54
N THR A 940 22.48 -2.22 -11.20
CA THR A 940 23.71 -1.69 -10.60
C THR A 940 23.54 -0.23 -10.20
N LEU A 941 22.82 0.55 -11.01
CA LEU A 941 22.53 1.96 -10.69
C LEU A 941 21.69 2.07 -9.42
N MET A 942 20.64 1.26 -9.28
CA MET A 942 19.76 1.21 -8.11
C MET A 942 20.55 0.95 -6.84
N LEU A 943 21.36 -0.12 -6.81
CA LEU A 943 22.16 -0.49 -5.63
C LEU A 943 23.12 0.63 -5.21
N LYS A 944 23.70 1.34 -6.17
CA LYS A 944 24.60 2.48 -5.89
C LYS A 944 23.84 3.68 -5.34
N VAL A 945 22.69 4.02 -5.91
CA VAL A 945 21.84 5.11 -5.41
C VAL A 945 21.37 4.83 -3.98
N GLU A 946 20.98 3.59 -3.69
CA GLU A 946 20.56 3.15 -2.35
C GLU A 946 21.74 3.19 -1.36
N SER A 947 22.92 2.70 -1.74
CA SER A 947 24.11 2.77 -0.88
C SER A 947 24.50 4.21 -0.53
N VAL A 948 24.42 5.15 -1.48
CA VAL A 948 24.71 6.57 -1.22
C VAL A 948 23.67 7.18 -0.29
N ARG A 949 22.39 6.83 -0.46
CA ARG A 949 21.31 7.28 0.41
C ARG A 949 21.49 6.76 1.85
N ASP A 950 21.87 5.49 2.01
CA ASP A 950 22.00 4.87 3.32
C ASP A 950 23.23 5.41 4.08
N ASN A 951 24.34 5.70 3.38
CA ASN A 951 25.53 6.32 3.97
C ASN A 951 25.31 7.76 4.46
N GLN A 952 24.27 8.47 3.99
CA GLN A 952 23.92 9.80 4.50
C GLN A 952 23.18 9.76 5.84
N ASN A 953 22.69 8.59 6.28
CA ASN A 953 21.86 8.45 7.47
C ASN A 953 22.59 7.99 8.74
N GLY A 954 23.91 7.76 8.68
CA GLY A 954 24.75 7.41 9.84
C GLY A 954 24.70 5.95 10.24
#